data_AF-A0A7M4F544-F1
#
_entry.id   AF-A0A7M4F544-F1
#
_cell.length_a   1.000
_cell.length_b   1.000
_cell.length_c   1.000
_cell.angle_alpha   90.00
_cell.angle_beta   90.00
_cell.angle_gamma   90.00
#
_symmetry.space_group_name_H-M   'P 1'
#
loop_
_entity.id
_entity.type
_entity.pdbx_description
1 polymer ?
#
loop_
_entity_poly.entity_id
_entity_poly.type
_entity_poly.pdbx_seq_one_letter_code
_entity_poly.pdbx_strand_id
1 'polypeptide(L)'
;IKGILNCPVIKINVLPDPEKPVRLNVKYDKTASFVAGSTFPDFMVSIISEDDNIIKNINPARVSMKMWEGQSSGTRASANATSFACSKVKDDKDEGFFYFRDKMIPERVGNYSIQFGFVLDKTNILNSEQIIIEVVPNDPVRLLPEPPPATPAVSNVQAVASRTLVKNLCLHIMDEYNNRTGDYLVGKIIAKIECPNEDDTEIPLFQGKVSTVEFPFHYGSAEIVNLVLAENSPGRDSTEYILAFEPDVPGLEKPLEPYRLSFMFYNNFKKQQQMATLTRERDQLSQSILAYRSLFETSNQLVTEMKCNTVESLELNKISKLSQCYAFVNFFFCFNLQLQHVDSLIKQKTLEQEAVMKQPRRTCTLPNYSKGNQDILGKIAHLAQIEDNEAAKVISWHLASDMDCVVTLTTEAARRIFDETQGRQQVLPLDSIFKKTLPDWNRPLPHFRNGKDCFKPIGKPVFARDLLTFPDNIEHCQIVFGMLLGDTIIIDNLDAANHYRKEVVKIAHCPTLLTREGDRIRSNGKFGGLQNKAPPMDKLRGMVFGAPMPKHYYTVSGQLELLQQYRTSVIKLNCANKELDSQLQSLKTPEMQKKKQELAEQEKNLKLIEQKLGMTPSDKGTESFQPTTLDFSDSPIPPKRMRREIVKKLYR
;
A
#
# COMPACT_ATOMS: atom_id res chain seq x y z
N ILE A 1 52.97 8.01 28.37
CA ILE A 1 52.34 9.07 27.56
C ILE A 1 51.84 8.43 26.28
N LYS A 2 50.53 8.17 26.15
CA LYS A 2 49.93 7.57 24.93
C LYS A 2 49.83 8.68 23.87
N GLY A 3 50.62 8.60 22.81
CA GLY A 3 50.61 9.55 21.70
C GLY A 3 49.46 9.26 20.72
N ILE A 4 48.70 10.30 20.38
CA ILE A 4 47.64 10.28 19.38
C ILE A 4 48.30 10.56 18.02
N LEU A 5 48.13 9.66 17.05
CA LEU A 5 48.59 9.82 15.66
C LEU A 5 47.53 10.60 14.85
N ASN A 6 47.91 11.75 14.28
CA ASN A 6 47.05 12.57 13.42
C ASN A 6 47.16 12.11 11.95
N CYS A 7 46.02 11.74 11.36
CA CYS A 7 45.88 11.26 9.98
C CYS A 7 45.20 12.33 9.09
N PRO A 8 45.49 12.43 7.78
CA PRO A 8 44.83 13.38 6.88
C PRO A 8 43.32 13.09 6.70
N VAL A 9 42.51 14.14 6.75
CA VAL A 9 41.05 14.07 6.64
C VAL A 9 40.64 14.19 5.16
N ILE A 10 40.16 13.08 4.58
CA ILE A 10 39.58 13.05 3.22
C ILE A 10 38.12 13.52 3.30
N LYS A 11 37.75 14.52 2.49
CA LYS A 11 36.36 15.00 2.35
C LYS A 11 35.76 14.45 1.05
N ILE A 12 34.75 13.60 1.18
CA ILE A 12 34.00 13.03 0.04
C ILE A 12 32.70 13.83 -0.10
N ASN A 13 32.41 14.34 -1.31
CA ASN A 13 31.12 14.95 -1.64
C ASN A 13 30.26 13.93 -2.39
N VAL A 14 29.25 13.39 -1.72
CA VAL A 14 28.25 12.51 -2.34
C VAL A 14 27.16 13.40 -2.93
N LEU A 15 26.97 13.33 -4.26
CA LEU A 15 25.87 14.02 -4.92
C LEU A 15 24.58 13.21 -4.77
N PRO A 16 23.50 13.84 -4.31
CA PRO A 16 22.24 13.14 -4.11
C PRO A 16 21.53 12.79 -5.43
N ASP A 17 20.91 11.60 -5.51
CA ASP A 17 20.10 11.15 -6.65
C ASP A 17 18.69 11.79 -6.66
N PRO A 18 18.31 12.52 -7.73
CA PRO A 18 17.02 13.20 -7.86
C PRO A 18 15.81 12.28 -8.06
N GLU A 19 16.01 11.02 -8.44
CA GLU A 19 14.91 10.06 -8.67
C GLU A 19 14.81 8.99 -7.59
N LYS A 20 15.77 8.94 -6.66
CA LYS A 20 15.79 7.96 -5.58
C LYS A 20 14.99 8.45 -4.37
N PRO A 21 13.81 7.88 -4.09
CA PRO A 21 12.98 8.28 -2.95
C PRO A 21 13.65 7.89 -1.62
N VAL A 22 13.79 8.85 -0.72
CA VAL A 22 14.37 8.64 0.62
C VAL A 22 13.39 8.85 1.76
N ARG A 23 12.41 9.73 1.59
CA ARG A 23 11.40 9.98 2.63
C ARG A 23 10.08 10.45 2.04
N LEU A 24 9.02 10.21 2.80
CA LEU A 24 7.71 10.82 2.54
C LEU A 24 7.60 12.06 3.41
N ASN A 25 7.16 13.16 2.81
CA ASN A 25 6.82 14.38 3.51
C ASN A 25 5.30 14.54 3.53
N VAL A 26 4.73 14.59 4.73
CA VAL A 26 3.29 14.67 4.96
C VAL A 26 2.96 16.03 5.56
N LYS A 27 2.13 16.80 4.87
CA LYS A 27 1.60 18.08 5.33
C LYS A 27 0.12 17.94 5.62
N TYR A 28 -0.30 18.41 6.78
CA TYR A 28 -1.68 18.46 7.22
C TYR A 28 -1.81 19.59 8.25
N ASP A 29 -3.03 19.99 8.54
CA ASP A 29 -3.31 20.96 9.60
C ASP A 29 -3.07 20.31 10.97
N LYS A 30 -1.94 20.67 11.60
CA LYS A 30 -1.58 20.19 12.95
C LYS A 30 -2.37 20.85 14.07
N THR A 31 -3.11 21.90 13.76
CA THR A 31 -3.98 22.61 14.72
C THR A 31 -5.42 22.12 14.68
N ALA A 32 -5.77 21.27 13.70
CA ALA A 32 -7.08 20.67 13.59
C ALA A 32 -7.36 19.71 14.77
N SER A 33 -8.56 19.82 15.32
CA SER A 33 -9.10 18.85 16.28
C SER A 33 -9.65 17.62 15.54
N PHE A 34 -9.27 16.42 15.97
CA PHE A 34 -9.74 15.17 15.38
C PHE A 34 -10.98 14.67 16.11
N VAL A 35 -12.15 15.10 15.66
CA VAL A 35 -13.42 14.80 16.32
C VAL A 35 -13.96 13.45 15.86
N ALA A 36 -14.42 12.60 16.80
CA ALA A 36 -14.96 11.28 16.50
C ALA A 36 -16.07 11.31 15.43
N GLY A 37 -15.93 10.45 14.41
CA GLY A 37 -16.87 10.34 13.29
C GLY A 37 -16.94 11.54 12.34
N SER A 38 -16.09 12.55 12.51
CA SER A 38 -15.94 13.63 11.53
C SER A 38 -15.00 13.25 10.38
N THR A 39 -14.65 14.20 9.51
CA THR A 39 -13.67 13.98 8.42
C THR A 39 -12.29 14.51 8.80
N PHE A 40 -11.26 13.75 8.45
CA PHE A 40 -9.88 14.17 8.60
C PHE A 40 -9.60 15.47 7.83
N PRO A 41 -8.67 16.33 8.31
CA PRO A 41 -8.10 17.38 7.48
C PRO A 41 -7.37 16.75 6.29
N ASP A 42 -7.28 17.49 5.20
CA ASP A 42 -6.58 17.05 4.00
C ASP A 42 -5.12 16.71 4.31
N PHE A 43 -4.74 15.44 4.13
CA PHE A 43 -3.34 15.04 4.16
C PHE A 43 -2.76 15.16 2.76
N MET A 44 -1.72 15.98 2.64
CA MET A 44 -0.95 16.17 1.41
C MET A 44 0.41 15.48 1.57
N VAL A 45 0.63 14.45 0.76
CA VAL A 45 1.83 13.62 0.78
C VAL A 45 2.68 13.92 -0.45
N SER A 46 3.97 14.13 -0.25
CA SER A 46 4.98 14.30 -1.30
C SER A 46 6.14 13.35 -1.06
N ILE A 47 6.74 12.84 -2.13
CA ILE A 47 7.84 11.88 -2.03
C ILE A 47 9.12 12.65 -2.36
N ILE A 48 10.06 12.61 -1.43
CA ILE A 48 11.29 13.40 -1.48
C ILE A 48 12.45 12.51 -1.89
N SER A 49 13.21 12.97 -2.88
CA SER A 49 14.44 12.34 -3.37
C SER A 49 15.65 12.68 -2.51
N GLU A 50 16.81 12.04 -2.76
CA GLU A 50 18.05 12.33 -2.02
C GLU A 50 18.46 13.80 -2.10
N ASP A 51 18.05 14.50 -3.18
CA ASP A 51 18.41 15.90 -3.46
C ASP A 51 17.39 16.90 -2.88
N ASP A 52 16.53 16.42 -1.99
CA ASP A 52 15.43 17.15 -1.35
C ASP A 52 14.38 17.72 -2.32
N ASN A 53 14.34 17.25 -3.58
CA ASN A 53 13.29 17.59 -4.53
C ASN A 53 12.07 16.66 -4.43
N ILE A 54 10.94 17.11 -4.98
CA ILE A 54 9.69 16.33 -5.04
C ILE A 54 9.67 15.50 -6.32
N ILE A 55 9.51 14.18 -6.18
CA ILE A 55 9.41 13.27 -7.32
C ILE A 55 8.00 13.34 -7.93
N LYS A 56 7.92 13.74 -9.20
CA LYS A 56 6.63 14.01 -9.88
C LYS A 56 6.01 12.79 -10.57
N ASN A 57 6.81 11.87 -11.08
CA ASN A 57 6.36 10.75 -11.92
C ASN A 57 6.02 9.49 -11.10
N ILE A 58 5.12 9.60 -10.13
CA ILE A 58 4.74 8.48 -9.27
C ILE A 58 3.27 8.11 -9.45
N ASN A 59 3.01 6.81 -9.62
CA ASN A 59 1.64 6.27 -9.70
C ASN A 59 0.95 6.38 -8.33
N PRO A 60 -0.20 7.10 -8.22
CA PRO A 60 -0.96 7.23 -6.97
C PRO A 60 -1.35 5.91 -6.31
N ALA A 61 -1.53 4.83 -7.09
CA ALA A 61 -1.86 3.50 -6.57
C ALA A 61 -0.75 2.88 -5.69
N ARG A 62 0.46 3.44 -5.73
CA ARG A 62 1.61 2.99 -4.92
C ARG A 62 1.70 3.71 -3.58
N VAL A 63 0.86 4.72 -3.33
CA VAL A 63 0.83 5.50 -2.09
C VAL A 63 -0.42 5.11 -1.31
N SER A 64 -0.24 4.74 -0.04
CA SER A 64 -1.32 4.32 0.85
C SER A 64 -1.20 4.97 2.22
N MET A 65 -2.33 5.16 2.89
CA MET A 65 -2.41 5.59 4.28
C MET A 65 -2.88 4.40 5.11
N LYS A 66 -2.23 4.15 6.25
CA LYS A 66 -2.61 3.10 7.20
C LYS A 66 -2.91 3.71 8.55
N MET A 67 -3.93 3.20 9.23
CA MET A 67 -4.34 3.66 10.55
C MET A 67 -4.63 2.48 11.48
N TRP A 68 -4.24 2.59 12.75
CA TRP A 68 -4.55 1.59 13.77
C TRP A 68 -4.66 2.23 15.16
N GLU A 69 -5.33 1.54 16.08
CA GLU A 69 -5.49 1.95 17.47
C GLU A 69 -4.21 1.70 18.29
N GLY A 70 -3.86 2.66 19.15
CA GLY A 70 -2.71 2.58 20.06
C GLY A 70 -1.36 2.97 19.44
N GLN A 71 -0.32 3.00 20.27
CA GLN A 71 1.05 3.22 19.86
C GLN A 71 1.77 1.90 19.59
N SER A 72 2.18 1.67 18.35
CA SER A 72 3.16 0.64 18.00
C SER A 72 4.57 1.15 18.25
N SER A 73 5.40 0.41 18.98
CA SER A 73 6.81 0.77 19.28
C SER A 73 7.78 0.52 18.11
N GLY A 74 7.29 0.33 16.88
CA GLY A 74 8.10 -0.02 15.72
C GLY A 74 7.62 0.61 14.39
N THR A 75 8.51 0.62 13.39
CA THR A 75 8.31 1.19 12.04
C THR A 75 7.35 0.42 11.13
N ARG A 76 6.65 -0.60 11.65
CA ARG A 76 5.68 -1.42 10.89
C ARG A 76 4.28 -1.26 11.45
N ALA A 77 3.34 -1.02 10.53
CA ALA A 77 1.91 -1.01 10.83
C ALA A 77 1.45 -2.35 11.45
N SER A 78 0.51 -2.26 12.39
CA SER A 78 -0.14 -3.42 13.02
C SER A 78 -0.87 -4.29 11.98
N ALA A 79 -1.01 -5.59 12.26
CA ALA A 79 -1.74 -6.53 11.39
C ALA A 79 -3.23 -6.14 11.20
N ASN A 80 -3.79 -5.38 12.15
CA ASN A 80 -5.18 -4.93 12.14
C ASN A 80 -5.36 -3.51 11.56
N ALA A 81 -4.38 -3.00 10.79
CA ALA A 81 -4.42 -1.63 10.29
C ALA A 81 -5.42 -1.42 9.13
N THR A 82 -6.29 -0.44 9.27
CA THR A 82 -7.19 0.03 8.21
C THR A 82 -6.37 0.74 7.14
N SER A 83 -6.53 0.36 5.87
CA SER A 83 -5.79 0.95 4.74
C SER A 83 -6.70 1.84 3.89
N PHE A 84 -6.26 3.06 3.62
CA PHE A 84 -6.93 4.02 2.76
C PHE A 84 -6.13 4.24 1.48
N ALA A 85 -6.82 4.24 0.34
CA ALA A 85 -6.25 4.58 -0.95
C ALA A 85 -6.20 6.10 -1.16
N CYS A 86 -5.23 6.54 -1.96
CA CYS A 86 -5.12 7.91 -2.43
C CYS A 86 -6.43 8.35 -3.11
N SER A 87 -6.82 9.61 -2.90
CA SER A 87 -8.03 10.18 -3.51
C SER A 87 -7.84 10.32 -5.03
N LYS A 88 -8.92 10.23 -5.80
CA LYS A 88 -8.87 10.45 -7.25
C LYS A 88 -8.44 11.90 -7.52
N VAL A 89 -7.56 12.08 -8.50
CA VAL A 89 -7.08 13.39 -8.94
C VAL A 89 -8.28 14.23 -9.40
N LYS A 90 -8.62 15.28 -8.66
CA LYS A 90 -9.59 16.31 -9.07
C LYS A 90 -8.77 17.49 -9.60
N ASP A 91 -8.55 17.62 -10.90
CA ASP A 91 -7.99 18.82 -11.60
C ASP A 91 -6.89 19.64 -10.88
N ASP A 92 -6.11 19.03 -9.98
CA ASP A 92 -5.15 19.72 -9.14
C ASP A 92 -3.86 19.89 -9.94
N LYS A 93 -3.41 21.14 -10.08
CA LYS A 93 -2.25 21.56 -10.88
C LYS A 93 -0.90 21.22 -10.24
N ASP A 94 -0.91 20.51 -9.12
CA ASP A 94 0.27 20.26 -8.28
C ASP A 94 0.86 18.88 -8.56
N GLU A 95 1.66 18.79 -9.63
CA GLU A 95 2.42 17.58 -9.96
C GLU A 95 3.33 17.13 -8.80
N GLY A 96 3.22 15.86 -8.40
CA GLY A 96 4.04 15.25 -7.35
C GLY A 96 3.43 15.23 -5.94
N PHE A 97 2.19 15.72 -5.78
CA PHE A 97 1.45 15.67 -4.51
C PHE A 97 0.29 14.67 -4.55
N PHE A 98 0.13 13.92 -3.46
CA PHE A 98 -0.89 12.90 -3.27
C PHE A 98 -1.80 13.30 -2.12
N TYR A 99 -3.11 13.32 -2.37
CA TYR A 99 -4.09 13.83 -1.42
C TYR A 99 -4.95 12.72 -0.83
N PHE A 100 -5.10 12.72 0.49
CA PHE A 100 -6.07 11.88 1.21
C PHE A 100 -7.13 12.81 1.79
N ARG A 101 -8.23 12.95 1.04
CA ARG A 101 -9.38 13.81 1.35
C ARG A 101 -10.57 12.95 1.74
N ASP A 102 -11.52 13.57 2.44
CA ASP A 102 -12.81 12.98 2.79
C ASP A 102 -12.67 11.61 3.48
N LYS A 103 -11.62 11.43 4.29
CA LYS A 103 -11.41 10.20 5.07
C LYS A 103 -12.07 10.37 6.43
N MET A 104 -12.84 9.36 6.85
CA MET A 104 -13.54 9.41 8.13
C MET A 104 -12.59 9.17 9.30
N ILE A 105 -12.73 9.99 10.34
CA ILE A 105 -12.10 9.79 11.65
C ILE A 105 -12.82 8.63 12.35
N PRO A 106 -12.11 7.77 13.10
CA PRO A 106 -12.73 6.73 13.93
C PRO A 106 -13.88 7.27 14.79
N GLU A 107 -14.91 6.46 14.98
CA GLU A 107 -16.08 6.78 15.81
C GLU A 107 -15.78 6.67 17.31
N ARG A 108 -14.71 5.96 17.69
CA ARG A 108 -14.30 5.80 19.09
C ARG A 108 -13.17 6.77 19.44
N VAL A 109 -13.27 7.33 20.64
CA VAL A 109 -12.20 8.17 21.21
C VAL A 109 -10.99 7.35 21.59
N GLY A 110 -9.81 7.95 21.46
CA GLY A 110 -8.56 7.31 21.82
C GLY A 110 -7.39 7.77 20.95
N ASN A 111 -6.23 7.17 21.23
CA ASN A 111 -5.00 7.45 20.50
C ASN A 111 -4.91 6.54 19.28
N TYR A 112 -4.83 7.15 18.10
CA TYR A 112 -4.66 6.45 16.84
C TYR A 112 -3.34 6.82 16.19
N SER A 113 -2.79 5.87 15.46
CA SER A 113 -1.54 6.01 14.74
C SER A 113 -1.82 5.99 13.25
N ILE A 114 -1.35 7.00 12.53
CA ILE A 114 -1.42 7.10 11.08
C ILE A 114 -0.01 7.01 10.50
N GLN A 115 0.15 6.23 9.43
CA GLN A 115 1.39 6.13 8.69
C GLN A 115 1.14 6.04 7.19
N PHE A 116 1.91 6.77 6.40
CA PHE A 116 1.84 6.76 4.95
C PHE A 116 2.95 5.86 4.39
N GLY A 117 2.60 5.03 3.41
CA GLY A 117 3.53 4.09 2.78
C GLY A 117 3.59 4.29 1.28
N PHE A 118 4.80 4.31 0.74
CA PHE A 118 5.10 4.29 -0.69
C PHE A 118 5.79 2.98 -1.07
N VAL A 119 5.16 2.20 -1.94
CA VAL A 119 5.70 0.91 -2.42
C VAL A 119 6.81 1.19 -3.44
N LEU A 120 8.07 0.83 -3.14
CA LEU A 120 9.24 1.00 -4.02
C LEU A 120 9.39 -0.14 -5.04
N ASP A 121 9.12 -1.36 -4.60
CA ASP A 121 9.11 -2.58 -5.41
C ASP A 121 8.18 -3.62 -4.76
N LYS A 122 8.19 -4.88 -5.20
CA LYS A 122 7.31 -5.94 -4.67
C LYS A 122 7.59 -6.28 -3.18
N THR A 123 8.69 -5.80 -2.61
CA THR A 123 9.20 -6.19 -1.29
C THR A 123 9.50 -5.03 -0.34
N ASN A 124 9.76 -3.84 -0.87
CA ASN A 124 10.22 -2.67 -0.13
C ASN A 124 9.14 -1.59 -0.13
N ILE A 125 8.80 -1.13 1.08
CA ILE A 125 7.85 -0.03 1.30
C ILE A 125 8.59 1.03 2.12
N LEU A 126 8.61 2.25 1.60
CA LEU A 126 9.10 3.42 2.29
C LEU A 126 7.95 4.00 3.13
N ASN A 127 8.16 4.14 4.44
CA ASN A 127 7.13 4.64 5.35
C ASN A 127 7.45 6.07 5.81
N SER A 128 6.41 6.87 6.03
CA SER A 128 6.54 8.15 6.72
C SER A 128 6.78 7.94 8.21
N GLU A 129 7.13 9.03 8.89
CA GLU A 129 6.97 9.12 10.33
C GLU A 129 5.52 8.84 10.73
N GLN A 130 5.36 8.27 11.92
CA GLN A 130 4.07 7.96 12.49
C GLN A 130 3.45 9.23 13.06
N ILE A 131 2.24 9.56 12.60
CA ILE A 131 1.45 10.67 13.11
C ILE A 131 0.53 10.09 14.17
N ILE A 132 0.72 10.53 15.41
CA ILE A 132 -0.16 10.17 16.51
C ILE A 132 -1.24 11.24 16.57
N ILE A 133 -2.50 10.80 16.46
CA ILE A 133 -3.66 11.66 16.63
C ILE A 133 -4.40 11.22 17.90
N GLU A 134 -4.91 12.20 18.62
CA GLU A 134 -5.85 11.99 19.71
C GLU A 134 -7.23 12.29 19.17
N VAL A 135 -8.06 11.25 19.04
CA VAL A 135 -9.45 11.41 18.63
C VAL A 135 -10.26 11.82 19.85
N VAL A 136 -10.83 13.01 19.79
CA VAL A 136 -11.62 13.62 20.86
C VAL A 136 -13.11 13.36 20.63
N PRO A 137 -13.93 13.35 21.71
CA PRO A 137 -15.37 13.18 21.61
C PRO A 137 -16.01 14.26 20.72
N ASN A 138 -17.12 13.93 20.09
CA ASN A 138 -17.92 14.88 19.32
C ASN A 138 -18.83 15.73 20.22
N ASP A 139 -19.58 16.62 19.60
CA ASP A 139 -20.51 17.51 20.27
C ASP A 139 -21.49 16.70 21.15
N PRO A 140 -21.79 17.19 22.37
CA PRO A 140 -22.80 16.61 23.24
C PRO A 140 -24.15 16.45 22.53
N VAL A 141 -24.69 15.22 22.49
CA VAL A 141 -26.00 14.95 21.86
C VAL A 141 -27.03 14.47 22.88
N ARG A 142 -26.66 13.52 23.74
CA ARG A 142 -27.63 12.78 24.56
C ARG A 142 -27.11 12.45 25.95
N LEU A 143 -28.05 12.22 26.86
CA LEU A 143 -27.76 11.73 28.19
C LEU A 143 -27.95 10.21 28.24
N LEU A 144 -26.93 9.48 28.69
CA LEU A 144 -27.00 8.02 28.82
C LEU A 144 -26.45 7.54 30.17
N PRO A 145 -27.05 6.49 30.75
CA PRO A 145 -26.56 5.89 31.98
C PRO A 145 -25.41 4.91 31.74
N GLU A 146 -24.45 4.87 32.66
CA GLU A 146 -23.39 3.87 32.65
C GLU A 146 -23.14 3.33 34.08
N PRO A 147 -23.47 2.05 34.37
CA PRO A 147 -24.14 1.07 33.51
C PRO A 147 -25.65 1.36 33.32
N PRO A 148 -26.29 0.80 32.29
CA PRO A 148 -27.73 0.95 32.09
C PRO A 148 -28.51 0.36 33.28
N PRO A 149 -29.48 1.11 33.85
CA PRO A 149 -30.26 0.66 34.99
C PRO A 149 -31.26 -0.43 34.57
N ALA A 150 -31.59 -1.32 35.51
CA ALA A 150 -32.71 -2.23 35.33
C ALA A 150 -34.02 -1.43 35.24
N THR A 151 -34.98 -1.93 34.46
CA THR A 151 -36.32 -1.33 34.40
C THR A 151 -36.98 -1.43 35.79
N PRO A 152 -37.31 -0.32 36.44
CA PRO A 152 -37.84 -0.34 37.80
C PRO A 152 -39.27 -0.86 37.83
N ALA A 153 -39.58 -1.64 38.86
CA ALA A 153 -40.95 -1.96 39.22
C ALA A 153 -41.15 -1.48 40.65
N VAL A 154 -42.04 -0.52 40.85
CA VAL A 154 -42.26 0.15 42.14
C VAL A 154 -43.66 -0.13 42.67
N SER A 155 -43.83 -0.07 43.98
CA SER A 155 -45.15 -0.14 44.60
C SER A 155 -45.42 0.93 45.64
N ASN A 156 -46.70 1.24 45.80
CA ASN A 156 -47.18 2.32 46.67
C ASN A 156 -47.16 1.99 48.18
N VAL A 157 -46.26 1.11 48.62
CA VAL A 157 -46.17 0.66 50.02
C VAL A 157 -45.21 1.52 50.83
N GLN A 158 -45.35 1.53 52.16
CA GLN A 158 -44.51 2.33 53.06
C GLN A 158 -43.00 2.03 52.92
N ALA A 159 -42.64 0.79 52.61
CA ALA A 159 -41.25 0.37 52.49
C ALA A 159 -40.49 1.15 51.38
N VAL A 160 -39.42 1.85 51.78
CA VAL A 160 -38.61 2.70 50.88
C VAL A 160 -38.06 1.91 49.70
N ALA A 161 -37.55 0.69 49.94
CA ALA A 161 -36.97 -0.16 48.90
C ALA A 161 -37.97 -0.54 47.80
N SER A 162 -39.27 -0.60 48.12
CA SER A 162 -40.33 -0.91 47.15
C SER A 162 -40.75 0.30 46.33
N ARG A 163 -40.45 1.53 46.80
CA ARG A 163 -40.75 2.81 46.13
C ARG A 163 -39.55 3.40 45.39
N THR A 164 -38.37 2.80 45.52
CA THR A 164 -37.14 3.27 44.87
C THR A 164 -37.24 3.04 43.36
N LEU A 165 -37.19 4.12 42.58
CA LEU A 165 -37.15 4.10 41.12
C LEU A 165 -35.75 3.78 40.64
N VAL A 166 -34.73 4.47 41.17
CA VAL A 166 -33.34 4.25 40.77
C VAL A 166 -32.42 4.36 41.97
N LYS A 167 -31.36 3.55 41.96
CA LYS A 167 -30.32 3.50 42.99
C LYS A 167 -28.96 3.55 42.32
N ASN A 168 -28.11 4.47 42.76
CA ASN A 168 -26.76 4.69 42.24
C ASN A 168 -26.71 4.79 40.71
N LEU A 169 -27.56 5.64 40.13
CA LEU A 169 -27.56 5.91 38.70
C LEU A 169 -26.54 7.01 38.40
N CYS A 170 -25.61 6.73 37.50
CA CYS A 170 -24.69 7.74 36.98
C CYS A 170 -25.08 8.05 35.54
N LEU A 171 -25.47 9.30 35.28
CA LEU A 171 -25.81 9.78 33.95
C LEU A 171 -24.64 10.56 33.39
N HIS A 172 -24.22 10.22 32.17
CA HIS A 172 -23.14 10.89 31.45
C HIS A 172 -23.68 11.53 30.18
N ILE A 173 -23.12 12.69 29.82
CA ILE A 173 -23.30 13.24 28.49
C ILE A 173 -22.45 12.42 27.52
N MET A 174 -23.08 11.99 26.44
CA MET A 174 -22.45 11.28 25.35
C MET A 174 -22.68 11.99 24.02
N ASP A 175 -21.72 11.83 23.12
CA ASP A 175 -21.87 12.24 21.72
C ASP A 175 -22.74 11.25 20.91
N GLU A 176 -22.86 11.47 19.61
CA GLU A 176 -23.63 10.60 18.72
C GLU A 176 -23.10 9.14 18.69
N TYR A 177 -21.80 8.93 18.96
CA TYR A 177 -21.10 7.65 18.89
C TYR A 177 -20.91 6.97 20.26
N ASN A 178 -21.56 7.48 21.31
CA ASN A 178 -21.47 7.00 22.69
C ASN A 178 -20.09 7.21 23.35
N ASN A 179 -19.33 8.22 22.93
CA ASN A 179 -18.15 8.66 23.66
C ASN A 179 -18.54 9.67 24.74
N ARG A 180 -17.91 9.60 25.92
CA ARG A 180 -18.12 10.58 27.01
C ARG A 180 -17.63 11.97 26.59
N THR A 181 -18.44 12.99 26.80
CA THR A 181 -18.12 14.38 26.44
C THR A 181 -18.73 15.37 27.44
N GLY A 182 -18.46 16.66 27.27
CA GLY A 182 -19.10 17.71 28.06
C GLY A 182 -18.53 17.93 29.46
N ASP A 183 -17.28 17.57 29.72
CA ASP A 183 -16.61 17.76 31.03
C ASP A 183 -16.56 19.24 31.49
N TYR A 184 -16.70 20.18 30.56
CA TYR A 184 -16.76 21.62 30.83
C TYR A 184 -18.17 22.11 31.20
N LEU A 185 -19.19 21.26 31.09
CA LEU A 185 -20.58 21.62 31.30
C LEU A 185 -20.98 21.49 32.76
N VAL A 186 -21.70 22.51 33.23
CA VAL A 186 -22.28 22.57 34.58
C VAL A 186 -23.73 22.97 34.45
N GLY A 187 -24.60 22.30 35.20
CA GLY A 187 -26.03 22.56 35.16
C GLY A 187 -26.78 21.74 36.20
N LYS A 188 -27.99 21.33 35.86
CA LYS A 188 -28.81 20.44 36.67
C LYS A 188 -29.57 19.44 35.81
N ILE A 189 -29.89 18.29 36.37
CA ILE A 189 -30.85 17.35 35.78
C ILE A 189 -32.15 17.45 36.54
N ILE A 190 -33.24 17.63 35.80
CA ILE A 190 -34.60 17.66 36.32
C ILE A 190 -35.23 16.29 36.03
N ALA A 191 -35.43 15.50 37.09
CA ALA A 191 -36.18 14.27 37.01
C ALA A 191 -37.68 14.57 37.11
N LYS A 192 -38.46 14.05 36.16
CA LYS A 192 -39.93 14.14 36.14
C LYS A 192 -40.55 12.81 35.73
N ILE A 193 -41.78 12.57 36.15
CA ILE A 193 -42.56 11.40 35.77
C ILE A 193 -43.60 11.82 34.75
N GLU A 194 -43.59 11.17 33.59
CA GLU A 194 -44.53 11.39 32.50
C GLU A 194 -45.41 10.15 32.33
N CYS A 195 -46.68 10.37 31.99
CA CYS A 195 -47.58 9.30 31.59
C CYS A 195 -47.63 9.25 30.05
N PRO A 196 -47.58 8.05 29.42
CA PRO A 196 -47.78 7.93 27.97
C PRO A 196 -49.17 8.39 27.50
N ASN A 197 -50.16 8.41 28.40
CA ASN A 197 -51.52 8.88 28.14
C ASN A 197 -51.68 10.32 28.69
N GLU A 198 -51.78 11.31 27.80
CA GLU A 198 -51.89 12.73 28.18
C GLU A 198 -53.17 13.07 28.97
N ASP A 199 -54.22 12.24 28.86
CA ASP A 199 -55.52 12.42 29.53
C ASP A 199 -55.54 11.91 30.99
N ASP A 200 -54.49 11.23 31.45
CA ASP A 200 -54.45 10.62 32.78
C ASP A 200 -53.98 11.64 33.84
N THR A 201 -54.81 11.88 34.85
CA THR A 201 -54.54 12.89 35.91
C THR A 201 -53.80 12.30 37.11
N GLU A 202 -53.64 10.97 37.18
CA GLU A 202 -53.00 10.26 38.29
C GLU A 202 -51.52 9.93 37.98
N ILE A 203 -50.65 10.94 38.09
CA ILE A 203 -49.20 10.79 37.88
C ILE A 203 -48.47 10.61 39.22
N PRO A 204 -47.64 9.56 39.39
CA PRO A 204 -46.86 9.37 40.60
C PRO A 204 -45.94 10.55 40.95
N LEU A 205 -45.86 10.85 42.24
CA LEU A 205 -45.08 11.95 42.79
C LEU A 205 -43.84 11.43 43.52
N PHE A 206 -42.78 12.23 43.52
CA PHE A 206 -41.57 11.93 44.27
C PHE A 206 -41.74 12.18 45.78
N GLN A 207 -40.83 11.61 46.57
CA GLN A 207 -40.75 11.82 48.01
C GLN A 207 -40.88 13.31 48.37
N GLY A 208 -41.78 13.64 49.31
CA GLY A 208 -42.14 15.04 49.62
C GLY A 208 -43.35 15.57 48.85
N LYS A 209 -44.01 14.73 48.02
CA LYS A 209 -45.16 15.07 47.17
C LYS A 209 -44.84 16.16 46.15
N VAL A 210 -43.65 16.09 45.58
CA VAL A 210 -43.17 16.99 44.51
C VAL A 210 -43.26 16.29 43.15
N SER A 211 -43.57 17.04 42.10
CA SER A 211 -43.66 16.53 40.72
C SER A 211 -42.31 16.44 40.02
N THR A 212 -41.30 17.18 40.49
CA THR A 212 -39.96 17.21 39.93
C THR A 212 -38.90 17.17 41.04
N VAL A 213 -37.73 16.61 40.73
CA VAL A 213 -36.55 16.60 41.61
C VAL A 213 -35.34 17.03 40.82
N GLU A 214 -34.54 17.94 41.37
CA GLU A 214 -33.34 18.46 40.73
C GLU A 214 -32.08 17.79 41.29
N PHE A 215 -31.16 17.42 40.41
CA PHE A 215 -29.86 16.87 40.75
C PHE A 215 -28.75 17.76 40.20
N PRO A 216 -27.67 18.00 40.96
CA PRO A 216 -26.53 18.77 40.47
C PRO A 216 -25.83 18.00 39.35
N PHE A 217 -25.53 18.69 38.25
CA PHE A 217 -24.81 18.14 37.10
C PHE A 217 -23.48 18.86 36.94
N HIS A 218 -22.37 18.12 37.05
CA HIS A 218 -21.02 18.67 37.05
C HIS A 218 -20.06 17.73 36.32
N TYR A 219 -19.13 18.31 35.56
CA TYR A 219 -18.13 17.55 34.79
C TYR A 219 -18.75 16.51 33.86
N GLY A 220 -19.76 16.90 33.07
CA GLY A 220 -20.39 15.98 32.12
C GLY A 220 -21.14 14.80 32.76
N SER A 221 -21.35 14.81 34.08
CA SER A 221 -22.04 13.73 34.78
C SER A 221 -22.93 14.17 35.93
N ALA A 222 -23.89 13.31 36.29
CA ALA A 222 -24.71 13.45 37.49
C ALA A 222 -24.88 12.11 38.18
N GLU A 223 -24.58 12.11 39.46
CA GLU A 223 -24.77 10.97 40.34
C GLU A 223 -26.10 11.09 41.09
N ILE A 224 -26.96 10.10 40.88
CA ILE A 224 -28.28 10.00 41.51
C ILE A 224 -28.26 8.81 42.46
N VAL A 225 -28.01 9.10 43.74
CA VAL A 225 -27.85 8.08 44.79
C VAL A 225 -29.14 7.30 45.01
N ASN A 226 -30.27 8.00 45.22
CA ASN A 226 -31.58 7.39 45.35
C ASN A 226 -32.67 8.33 44.83
N LEU A 227 -33.55 7.82 43.98
CA LEU A 227 -34.78 8.50 43.60
C LEU A 227 -35.98 7.63 44.00
N VAL A 228 -36.90 8.18 44.78
CA VAL A 228 -37.97 7.43 45.47
C VAL A 228 -39.31 8.12 45.29
N LEU A 229 -40.37 7.34 45.05
CA LEU A 229 -41.75 7.81 45.03
C LEU A 229 -42.27 8.17 46.43
N ALA A 230 -43.22 9.09 46.54
CA ALA A 230 -43.91 9.40 47.78
C ALA A 230 -44.70 8.21 48.34
N GLU A 231 -44.90 8.18 49.65
CA GLU A 231 -45.84 7.26 50.28
C GLU A 231 -47.27 7.61 49.89
N ASN A 232 -48.07 6.59 49.55
CA ASN A 232 -49.44 6.75 49.05
C ASN A 232 -49.50 7.73 47.86
N SER A 233 -48.51 7.63 46.97
CA SER A 233 -48.45 8.41 45.74
C SER A 233 -49.70 8.13 44.88
N PRO A 234 -50.27 9.14 44.20
CA PRO A 234 -51.23 8.89 43.12
C PRO A 234 -50.58 8.03 42.03
N GLY A 235 -51.39 7.29 41.29
CA GLY A 235 -50.89 6.38 40.25
C GLY A 235 -51.82 5.21 40.02
N ARG A 236 -52.01 4.88 38.75
CA ARG A 236 -52.90 3.80 38.32
C ARG A 236 -52.18 2.46 38.39
N ASP A 237 -52.82 1.45 39.01
CA ASP A 237 -52.23 0.11 39.14
C ASP A 237 -51.91 -0.48 37.76
N SER A 238 -50.76 -1.15 37.65
CA SER A 238 -50.31 -1.83 36.42
C SER A 238 -50.13 -0.93 35.22
N THR A 239 -49.82 0.34 35.45
CA THR A 239 -49.58 1.31 34.38
C THR A 239 -48.08 1.57 34.23
N GLU A 240 -47.63 1.67 32.98
CA GLU A 240 -46.26 2.07 32.64
C GLU A 240 -46.17 3.59 32.67
N TYR A 241 -45.15 4.09 33.38
CA TYR A 241 -44.81 5.50 33.44
C TYR A 241 -43.37 5.69 32.95
N ILE A 242 -43.06 6.88 32.47
CA ILE A 242 -41.73 7.22 31.96
C ILE A 242 -41.08 8.17 32.95
N LEU A 243 -39.95 7.75 33.54
CA LEU A 243 -39.07 8.63 34.28
C LEU A 243 -38.14 9.34 33.29
N ALA A 244 -38.39 10.62 33.05
CA ALA A 244 -37.58 11.45 32.18
C ALA A 244 -36.57 12.27 32.99
N PHE A 245 -35.31 12.19 32.60
CA PHE A 245 -34.21 12.99 33.13
C PHE A 245 -33.87 14.08 32.11
N GLU A 246 -34.37 15.29 32.33
CA GLU A 246 -34.14 16.43 31.46
C GLU A 246 -32.91 17.21 31.89
N PRO A 247 -31.90 17.33 31.02
CA PRO A 247 -30.74 18.16 31.31
C PRO A 247 -31.08 19.64 31.10
N ASP A 248 -30.92 20.45 32.16
CA ASP A 248 -30.93 21.90 32.12
C ASP A 248 -29.48 22.40 32.29
N VAL A 249 -28.81 22.56 31.16
CA VAL A 249 -27.38 22.90 31.09
C VAL A 249 -27.24 24.26 30.41
N PRO A 250 -27.09 25.35 31.19
CA PRO A 250 -26.90 26.68 30.62
C PRO A 250 -25.55 26.75 29.89
N GLY A 251 -25.58 26.89 28.57
CA GLY A 251 -24.37 27.02 27.74
C GLY A 251 -24.37 26.20 26.45
N LEU A 252 -25.33 25.28 26.25
CA LEU A 252 -25.48 24.54 24.99
C LEU A 252 -26.40 25.27 24.00
N GLU A 253 -25.99 25.36 22.73
CA GLU A 253 -26.83 25.91 21.65
C GLU A 253 -28.00 24.98 21.27
N LYS A 254 -27.81 23.66 21.42
CA LYS A 254 -28.82 22.63 21.16
C LYS A 254 -29.21 21.92 22.45
N PRO A 255 -30.50 21.69 22.73
CA PRO A 255 -30.89 20.91 23.91
C PRO A 255 -30.42 19.45 23.74
N LEU A 256 -29.87 18.89 24.82
CA LEU A 256 -29.50 17.48 24.88
C LEU A 256 -30.74 16.59 24.91
N GLU A 257 -30.67 15.43 24.27
CA GLU A 257 -31.73 14.44 24.34
C GLU A 257 -31.88 13.90 25.78
N PRO A 258 -33.07 14.00 26.40
CA PRO A 258 -33.31 13.49 27.74
C PRO A 258 -33.19 11.97 27.83
N TYR A 259 -32.65 11.47 28.94
CA TYR A 259 -32.71 10.03 29.21
C TYR A 259 -34.10 9.65 29.73
N ARG A 260 -34.72 8.64 29.12
CA ARG A 260 -36.07 8.17 29.46
C ARG A 260 -36.00 6.72 29.94
N LEU A 261 -36.41 6.49 31.18
CA LEU A 261 -36.48 5.17 31.80
C LEU A 261 -37.93 4.80 32.08
N SER A 262 -38.47 3.81 31.36
CA SER A 262 -39.77 3.24 31.70
C SER A 262 -39.74 2.56 33.06
N PHE A 263 -40.83 2.68 33.82
CA PHE A 263 -41.05 1.91 35.04
C PHE A 263 -42.52 1.52 35.20
N MET A 264 -42.77 0.41 35.89
CA MET A 264 -44.12 -0.07 36.16
C MET A 264 -44.56 0.29 37.58
N PHE A 265 -45.76 0.88 37.71
CA PHE A 265 -46.36 1.23 38.99
C PHE A 265 -47.38 0.17 39.43
N TYR A 266 -47.25 -0.33 40.66
CA TYR A 266 -48.16 -1.31 41.24
C TYR A 266 -48.68 -0.89 42.61
N ASN A 267 -49.96 -1.11 42.88
CA ASN A 267 -50.54 -0.87 44.20
C ASN A 267 -50.25 -2.02 45.19
N ASN A 268 -49.84 -3.19 44.68
CA ASN A 268 -49.62 -4.39 45.50
C ASN A 268 -48.17 -4.89 45.43
N PHE A 269 -47.52 -5.01 46.60
CA PHE A 269 -46.16 -5.53 46.75
C PHE A 269 -45.94 -6.93 46.16
N LYS A 270 -46.91 -7.85 46.29
CA LYS A 270 -46.77 -9.21 45.73
C LYS A 270 -46.72 -9.20 44.20
N LYS A 271 -47.55 -8.35 43.58
CA LYS A 271 -47.62 -8.18 42.12
C LYS A 271 -46.35 -7.50 41.60
N GLN A 272 -45.85 -6.48 42.32
CA GLN A 272 -44.55 -5.86 42.06
C GLN A 272 -43.41 -6.89 42.07
N GLN A 273 -43.33 -7.74 43.09
CA GLN A 273 -42.25 -8.72 43.20
C GLN A 273 -42.24 -9.74 42.05
N GLN A 274 -43.43 -10.19 41.61
CA GLN A 274 -43.57 -11.08 40.45
C GLN A 274 -43.11 -10.40 39.16
N MET A 275 -43.55 -9.16 38.92
CA MET A 275 -43.22 -8.42 37.70
C MET A 275 -41.76 -7.97 37.65
N ALA A 276 -41.18 -7.59 38.80
CA ALA A 276 -39.75 -7.28 38.91
C ALA A 276 -38.87 -8.50 38.58
N THR A 277 -39.31 -9.70 38.94
CA THR A 277 -38.59 -10.94 38.61
C THR A 277 -38.62 -11.21 37.11
N LEU A 278 -39.79 -11.13 36.48
CA LEU A 278 -39.95 -11.29 35.02
C LEU A 278 -39.15 -10.24 34.23
N THR A 279 -39.10 -9.00 34.72
CA THR A 279 -38.37 -7.91 34.07
C THR A 279 -36.85 -8.13 34.13
N ARG A 280 -36.31 -8.62 35.25
CA ARG A 280 -34.88 -9.00 35.33
C ARG A 280 -34.54 -10.15 34.42
N GLU A 281 -35.40 -11.17 34.34
CA GLU A 281 -35.20 -12.30 33.43
C GLU A 281 -35.18 -11.83 31.96
N ARG A 282 -36.07 -10.90 31.59
CA ARG A 282 -36.07 -10.25 30.27
C ARG A 282 -34.74 -9.55 30.00
N ASP A 283 -34.29 -8.68 30.90
CA ASP A 283 -33.08 -7.88 30.71
C ASP A 283 -31.83 -8.78 30.54
N GLN A 284 -31.75 -9.86 31.33
CA GLN A 284 -30.67 -10.86 31.20
C GLN A 284 -30.72 -11.60 29.86
N LEU A 285 -31.91 -12.02 29.42
CA LEU A 285 -32.07 -12.69 28.12
C LEU A 285 -31.71 -11.74 26.97
N SER A 286 -32.14 -10.49 27.00
CA SER A 286 -31.82 -9.49 25.98
C SER A 286 -30.32 -9.26 25.86
N GLN A 287 -29.60 -9.12 26.98
CA GLN A 287 -28.13 -8.97 26.97
C GLN A 287 -27.44 -10.20 26.38
N SER A 288 -27.88 -11.41 26.75
CA SER A 288 -27.33 -12.66 26.21
C SER A 288 -27.56 -12.79 24.70
N ILE A 289 -28.75 -12.43 24.21
CA ILE A 289 -29.08 -12.44 22.78
C ILE A 289 -28.17 -11.47 22.01
N LEU A 290 -27.96 -10.25 22.52
CA LEU A 290 -27.08 -9.27 21.90
C LEU A 290 -25.63 -9.77 21.78
N ALA A 291 -25.11 -10.38 22.84
CA ALA A 291 -23.77 -10.96 22.84
C ALA A 291 -23.62 -12.08 21.78
N TYR A 292 -24.62 -12.96 21.69
CA TYR A 292 -24.62 -14.02 20.68
C TYR A 292 -24.73 -13.47 19.25
N ARG A 293 -25.61 -12.49 19.00
CA ARG A 293 -25.73 -11.84 17.68
C ARG A 293 -24.41 -11.22 17.24
N SER A 294 -23.75 -10.47 18.12
CA SER A 294 -22.45 -9.85 17.85
C SER A 294 -21.37 -10.89 17.49
N LEU A 295 -21.33 -12.02 18.19
CA LEU A 295 -20.42 -13.13 17.88
C LEU A 295 -20.68 -13.71 16.48
N PHE A 296 -21.94 -13.89 16.07
CA PHE A 296 -22.26 -14.40 14.74
C PHE A 296 -21.99 -13.37 13.63
N GLU A 297 -22.27 -12.09 13.87
CA GLU A 297 -21.98 -11.01 12.91
C GLU A 297 -20.48 -10.89 12.62
N THR A 298 -19.66 -10.81 13.67
CA THR A 298 -18.19 -10.76 13.54
C THR A 298 -17.65 -11.98 12.80
N SER A 299 -18.17 -13.18 13.09
CA SER A 299 -17.74 -14.38 12.38
C SER A 299 -18.17 -14.39 10.90
N ASN A 300 -19.33 -13.84 10.57
CA ASN A 300 -19.79 -13.73 9.17
C ASN A 300 -19.00 -12.68 8.39
N GLN A 301 -18.63 -11.57 9.02
CA GLN A 301 -17.77 -10.54 8.44
C GLN A 301 -16.41 -11.15 8.07
N LEU A 302 -15.78 -11.90 8.98
CA LEU A 302 -14.51 -12.60 8.72
C LEU A 302 -14.61 -13.56 7.52
N VAL A 303 -15.67 -14.36 7.43
CA VAL A 303 -15.89 -15.26 6.28
C VAL A 303 -16.04 -14.48 4.97
N THR A 304 -16.69 -13.33 5.01
CA THR A 304 -16.91 -12.49 3.83
C THR A 304 -15.59 -11.92 3.32
N GLU A 305 -14.74 -11.44 4.22
CA GLU A 305 -13.39 -10.97 3.89
C GLU A 305 -12.51 -12.08 3.31
N MET A 306 -12.54 -13.28 3.91
CA MET A 306 -11.79 -14.42 3.36
C MET A 306 -12.28 -14.85 1.97
N LYS A 307 -13.59 -14.77 1.69
CA LYS A 307 -14.13 -15.01 0.34
C LYS A 307 -13.64 -13.95 -0.67
N CYS A 308 -13.53 -12.69 -0.26
CA CYS A 308 -12.96 -11.66 -1.12
C CYS A 308 -11.48 -11.96 -1.45
N ASN A 309 -10.69 -12.37 -0.45
CA ASN A 309 -9.30 -12.75 -0.64
C ASN A 309 -9.14 -13.98 -1.57
N THR A 310 -10.02 -14.99 -1.48
CA THR A 310 -9.97 -16.12 -2.42
C THR A 310 -10.27 -15.69 -3.86
N VAL A 311 -11.24 -14.81 -4.08
CA VAL A 311 -11.53 -14.23 -5.42
C VAL A 311 -10.34 -13.45 -5.98
N GLU A 312 -9.69 -12.63 -5.17
CA GLU A 312 -8.50 -11.89 -5.60
C GLU A 312 -7.35 -12.84 -5.98
N SER A 313 -7.11 -13.87 -5.16
CA SER A 313 -6.09 -14.89 -5.45
C SER A 313 -6.40 -15.71 -6.71
N LEU A 314 -7.68 -15.93 -7.02
CA LEU A 314 -8.13 -16.57 -8.27
C LEU A 314 -7.81 -15.70 -9.49
N GLU A 315 -8.08 -14.39 -9.42
CA GLU A 315 -7.77 -13.46 -10.52
C GLU A 315 -6.26 -13.35 -10.77
N LEU A 316 -5.45 -13.23 -9.71
CA LEU A 316 -3.99 -13.28 -9.82
C LEU A 316 -3.49 -14.58 -10.44
N ASN A 317 -4.10 -15.71 -10.09
CA ASN A 317 -3.80 -17.00 -10.70
C ASN A 317 -4.09 -16.98 -12.21
N LYS A 318 -5.27 -16.52 -12.63
CA LYS A 318 -5.65 -16.41 -14.05
C LYS A 318 -4.67 -15.53 -14.84
N ILE A 319 -4.29 -14.37 -14.30
CA ILE A 319 -3.34 -13.44 -14.96
C ILE A 319 -1.96 -14.09 -15.12
N SER A 320 -1.45 -14.72 -14.07
CA SER A 320 -0.16 -15.40 -14.12
C SER A 320 -0.16 -16.58 -15.12
N LYS A 321 -1.26 -17.32 -15.18
CA LYS A 321 -1.47 -18.40 -16.16
C LYS A 321 -1.50 -17.86 -17.60
N LEU A 322 -2.24 -16.78 -17.84
CA LEU A 322 -2.30 -16.15 -19.16
C LEU A 322 -0.91 -15.67 -19.63
N SER A 323 -0.18 -15.02 -18.73
CA SER A 323 1.19 -14.53 -19.00
C SER A 323 2.14 -15.66 -19.38
N GLN A 324 2.01 -16.82 -18.71
CA GLN A 324 2.75 -18.02 -19.07
C GLN A 324 2.39 -18.51 -20.48
N CYS A 325 1.11 -18.57 -20.85
CA CYS A 325 0.71 -19.05 -22.18
C CYS A 325 1.25 -18.16 -23.31
N TYR A 326 1.31 -16.85 -23.10
CA TYR A 326 1.93 -15.93 -24.06
C TYR A 326 3.44 -16.15 -24.20
N ALA A 327 4.15 -16.40 -23.10
CA ALA A 327 5.61 -16.50 -23.11
C ALA A 327 6.16 -17.80 -23.71
N PHE A 328 5.39 -18.89 -23.71
CA PHE A 328 5.86 -20.20 -24.16
C PHE A 328 5.56 -20.52 -25.63
N VAL A 329 4.81 -19.66 -26.36
CA VAL A 329 4.39 -19.76 -27.79
C VAL A 329 3.65 -21.05 -28.19
N ASN A 330 3.80 -22.14 -27.44
CA ASN A 330 3.05 -23.38 -27.56
C ASN A 330 1.81 -23.32 -26.68
N PHE A 331 0.69 -23.04 -27.34
CA PHE A 331 -0.69 -22.98 -26.81
C PHE A 331 -1.13 -24.26 -26.07
N PHE A 332 -0.39 -25.37 -26.24
CA PHE A 332 -0.86 -26.71 -25.89
C PHE A 332 -0.64 -27.13 -24.43
N PHE A 333 0.25 -26.47 -23.67
CA PHE A 333 0.62 -26.93 -22.33
C PHE A 333 -0.15 -26.28 -21.16
N CYS A 334 -0.94 -25.23 -21.40
CA CYS A 334 -1.46 -24.39 -20.32
C CYS A 334 -2.69 -24.91 -19.56
N PHE A 335 -3.36 -25.96 -20.05
CA PHE A 335 -4.58 -26.45 -19.41
C PHE A 335 -4.27 -27.64 -18.49
N ASN A 336 -4.25 -27.36 -17.18
CA ASN A 336 -4.14 -28.32 -16.06
C ASN A 336 -2.72 -28.75 -15.63
N LEU A 337 -1.74 -27.84 -15.59
CA LEU A 337 -0.49 -28.11 -14.87
C LEU A 337 -0.74 -28.18 -13.35
N GLN A 338 -0.74 -29.39 -12.81
CA GLN A 338 -0.65 -29.65 -11.37
C GLN A 338 0.67 -29.08 -10.81
N LEU A 339 0.69 -28.61 -9.55
CA LEU A 339 1.88 -27.99 -8.93
C LEU A 339 3.18 -28.81 -9.10
N GLN A 340 3.08 -30.15 -9.04
CA GLN A 340 4.22 -31.04 -9.24
C GLN A 340 4.84 -30.94 -10.64
N HIS A 341 4.02 -30.73 -11.68
CA HIS A 341 4.51 -30.52 -13.04
C HIS A 341 5.19 -29.16 -13.19
N VAL A 342 4.68 -28.12 -12.51
CA VAL A 342 5.32 -26.80 -12.48
C VAL A 342 6.69 -26.87 -11.81
N ASP A 343 6.80 -27.58 -10.68
CA ASP A 343 8.07 -27.78 -9.97
C ASP A 343 9.09 -28.54 -10.83
N SER A 344 8.64 -29.58 -11.56
CA SER A 344 9.49 -30.32 -12.51
C SER A 344 9.99 -29.41 -13.64
N LEU A 345 9.11 -28.60 -14.21
CA LEU A 345 9.45 -27.68 -15.29
C LEU A 345 10.41 -26.57 -14.84
N ILE A 346 10.24 -26.04 -13.62
CA ILE A 346 11.19 -25.12 -13.01
C ILE A 346 12.57 -25.78 -12.91
N LYS A 347 12.65 -27.00 -12.36
CA LYS A 347 13.93 -27.74 -12.27
C LYS A 347 14.58 -27.94 -13.64
N GLN A 348 13.81 -28.35 -14.64
CA GLN A 348 14.30 -28.51 -16.00
C GLN A 348 14.86 -27.20 -16.56
N LYS A 349 14.13 -26.08 -16.39
CA LYS A 349 14.56 -24.77 -16.88
C LYS A 349 15.76 -24.21 -16.12
N THR A 350 15.89 -24.49 -14.83
CA THR A 350 17.09 -24.18 -14.04
C THR A 350 18.31 -24.94 -14.56
N LEU A 351 18.17 -26.25 -14.84
CA LEU A 351 19.26 -27.05 -15.43
C LEU A 351 19.66 -26.53 -16.81
N GLU A 352 18.68 -26.15 -17.64
CA GLU A 352 18.93 -25.53 -18.95
C GLU A 352 19.69 -24.19 -18.80
N GLN A 353 19.26 -23.34 -17.87
CA GLN A 353 19.92 -22.05 -17.57
C GLN A 353 21.38 -22.26 -17.11
N GLU A 354 21.62 -23.21 -16.22
CA GLU A 354 22.96 -23.55 -15.76
C GLU A 354 23.85 -24.09 -16.88
N ALA A 355 23.28 -24.93 -17.75
CA ALA A 355 24.00 -25.48 -18.90
C ALA A 355 24.47 -24.34 -19.82
N VAL A 356 23.60 -23.37 -20.12
CA VAL A 356 23.96 -22.19 -20.93
C VAL A 356 24.98 -21.30 -20.21
N MET A 357 24.87 -21.15 -18.89
CA MET A 357 25.82 -20.37 -18.10
C MET A 357 27.24 -20.94 -18.16
N LYS A 358 27.36 -22.28 -18.09
CA LYS A 358 28.62 -23.05 -18.08
C LYS A 358 29.25 -23.22 -19.46
N GLN A 359 28.58 -22.84 -20.55
CA GLN A 359 29.17 -22.92 -21.89
C GLN A 359 30.44 -22.06 -22.00
N PRO A 360 31.50 -22.56 -22.67
CA PRO A 360 32.73 -21.81 -22.84
C PRO A 360 32.47 -20.55 -23.67
N ARG A 361 32.90 -19.40 -23.16
CA ARG A 361 32.79 -18.10 -23.83
C ARG A 361 34.13 -17.38 -23.79
N ARG A 362 34.33 -16.49 -24.76
CA ARG A 362 35.47 -15.58 -24.73
C ARG A 362 35.38 -14.70 -23.49
N THR A 363 36.43 -14.68 -22.70
CA THR A 363 36.57 -13.85 -21.50
C THR A 363 37.88 -13.08 -21.57
N CYS A 364 37.89 -11.87 -21.02
CA CYS A 364 39.13 -11.11 -20.89
C CYS A 364 39.97 -11.73 -19.77
N THR A 365 41.25 -11.98 -20.01
CA THR A 365 42.16 -12.57 -19.01
C THR A 365 42.88 -11.53 -18.17
N LEU A 366 42.66 -10.23 -18.43
CA LEU A 366 43.22 -9.17 -17.61
C LEU A 366 42.64 -9.25 -16.19
N PRO A 367 43.47 -9.06 -15.14
CA PRO A 367 42.96 -9.01 -13.79
C PRO A 367 42.02 -7.82 -13.66
N ASN A 368 40.80 -8.07 -13.19
CA ASN A 368 39.84 -7.02 -12.94
C ASN A 368 40.28 -6.19 -11.72
N TYR A 369 40.00 -4.90 -11.73
CA TYR A 369 40.26 -4.04 -10.57
C TYR A 369 39.17 -4.30 -9.52
N SER A 370 39.52 -4.32 -8.24
CA SER A 370 38.57 -4.62 -7.17
C SER A 370 37.47 -3.56 -7.11
N LYS A 371 36.20 -3.96 -7.28
CA LYS A 371 35.00 -3.11 -7.17
C LYS A 371 34.70 -2.67 -5.70
N GLY A 372 35.72 -2.58 -4.84
CA GLY A 372 35.57 -2.26 -3.42
C GLY A 372 35.28 -0.77 -3.15
N ASN A 373 35.47 0.09 -4.15
CA ASN A 373 35.24 1.53 -4.07
C ASN A 373 34.22 1.96 -5.14
N GLN A 374 33.15 2.65 -4.74
CA GLN A 374 32.05 3.08 -5.62
C GLN A 374 32.52 4.05 -6.72
N ASP A 375 33.64 4.75 -6.52
CA ASP A 375 34.20 5.70 -7.49
C ASP A 375 34.94 5.03 -8.66
N ILE A 376 35.14 3.71 -8.62
CA ILE A 376 35.92 2.96 -9.63
C ILE A 376 34.97 2.13 -10.49
N LEU A 377 34.91 2.42 -11.79
CA LEU A 377 34.09 1.66 -12.73
C LEU A 377 34.75 0.34 -13.13
N GLY A 378 36.07 0.34 -13.29
CA GLY A 378 36.86 -0.84 -13.65
C GLY A 378 37.78 -0.59 -14.84
N LYS A 379 38.40 -1.65 -15.36
CA LYS A 379 39.27 -1.56 -16.54
C LYS A 379 38.45 -1.59 -17.82
N ILE A 380 38.91 -0.85 -18.85
CA ILE A 380 38.22 -0.74 -20.14
C ILE A 380 37.84 -2.10 -20.71
N ALA A 381 38.75 -3.09 -20.69
CA ALA A 381 38.50 -4.43 -21.22
C ALA A 381 37.32 -5.19 -20.57
N HIS A 382 36.92 -4.82 -19.34
CA HIS A 382 35.81 -5.43 -18.59
C HIS A 382 34.53 -4.60 -18.61
N LEU A 383 34.57 -3.35 -19.08
CA LEU A 383 33.39 -2.46 -19.12
C LEU A 383 32.44 -2.77 -20.26
N ALA A 384 32.90 -3.48 -21.29
CA ALA A 384 32.09 -3.82 -22.46
C ALA A 384 32.30 -5.27 -22.91
N GLN A 385 31.31 -5.79 -23.62
CA GLN A 385 31.32 -7.12 -24.21
C GLN A 385 30.93 -7.01 -25.69
N ILE A 386 31.48 -7.89 -26.54
CA ILE A 386 31.23 -7.87 -27.99
C ILE A 386 30.84 -9.28 -28.43
N GLU A 387 29.74 -9.43 -29.16
CA GLU A 387 29.27 -10.74 -29.63
C GLU A 387 30.15 -11.29 -30.78
N ASP A 388 30.43 -10.46 -31.80
CA ASP A 388 31.24 -10.82 -32.97
C ASP A 388 32.73 -10.99 -32.63
N ASN A 389 33.27 -12.19 -32.87
CA ASN A 389 34.68 -12.54 -32.59
C ASN A 389 35.67 -11.66 -33.38
N GLU A 390 35.40 -11.42 -34.66
CA GLU A 390 36.31 -10.69 -35.52
C GLU A 390 36.28 -9.20 -35.18
N ALA A 391 35.09 -8.65 -34.95
CA ALA A 391 34.96 -7.28 -34.46
C ALA A 391 35.65 -7.10 -33.09
N ALA A 392 35.48 -8.05 -32.16
CA ALA A 392 36.13 -8.00 -30.85
C ALA A 392 37.65 -7.98 -30.98
N LYS A 393 38.24 -8.82 -31.85
CA LYS A 393 39.68 -8.84 -32.14
C LYS A 393 40.18 -7.45 -32.58
N VAL A 394 39.50 -6.86 -33.56
CA VAL A 394 40.00 -5.66 -34.24
C VAL A 394 39.75 -4.40 -33.42
N ILE A 395 38.61 -4.31 -32.71
CA ILE A 395 38.34 -3.22 -31.76
C ILE A 395 39.31 -3.32 -30.57
N SER A 396 39.55 -4.52 -30.04
CA SER A 396 40.49 -4.70 -28.94
C SER A 396 41.92 -4.34 -29.33
N TRP A 397 42.35 -4.73 -30.53
CA TRP A 397 43.64 -4.30 -31.08
C TRP A 397 43.71 -2.79 -31.31
N HIS A 398 42.64 -2.17 -31.82
CA HIS A 398 42.62 -0.73 -32.05
C HIS A 398 42.85 0.06 -30.75
N LEU A 399 42.26 -0.41 -29.65
CA LEU A 399 42.31 0.17 -28.31
C LEU A 399 43.37 -0.48 -27.41
N ALA A 400 44.33 -1.24 -27.96
CA ALA A 400 45.23 -2.07 -27.18
C ALA A 400 46.06 -1.29 -26.14
N SER A 401 46.34 -0.01 -26.40
CA SER A 401 47.04 0.87 -25.44
C SER A 401 46.19 1.19 -24.21
N ASP A 402 44.87 1.15 -24.34
CA ASP A 402 43.92 1.68 -23.35
C ASP A 402 43.20 0.55 -22.61
N MET A 403 43.29 -0.71 -23.08
CA MET A 403 42.58 -1.87 -22.51
C MET A 403 42.77 -2.07 -21.00
N ASP A 404 43.99 -1.82 -20.53
CA ASP A 404 44.37 -2.01 -19.12
C ASP A 404 44.17 -0.75 -18.27
N CYS A 405 43.70 0.35 -18.86
CA CYS A 405 43.45 1.59 -18.14
C CYS A 405 42.22 1.48 -17.23
N VAL A 406 42.36 1.98 -15.99
CA VAL A 406 41.32 1.96 -14.96
C VAL A 406 40.48 3.24 -15.07
N VAL A 407 39.17 3.08 -15.22
CA VAL A 407 38.24 4.19 -15.31
C VAL A 407 37.65 4.50 -13.93
N THR A 408 37.66 5.78 -13.56
CA THR A 408 37.07 6.29 -12.32
C THR A 408 36.07 7.40 -12.60
N LEU A 409 35.09 7.58 -11.70
CA LEU A 409 34.12 8.68 -11.81
C LEU A 409 34.79 10.04 -11.57
N THR A 410 35.71 10.11 -10.60
CA THR A 410 36.35 11.35 -10.15
C THR A 410 37.86 11.35 -10.38
N THR A 411 38.43 12.54 -10.51
CA THR A 411 39.87 12.77 -10.61
C THR A 411 40.60 12.39 -9.31
N GLU A 412 39.98 12.57 -8.15
CA GLU A 412 40.55 12.18 -6.86
C GLU A 412 40.74 10.66 -6.77
N ALA A 413 39.77 9.88 -7.24
CA ALA A 413 39.88 8.43 -7.29
C ALA A 413 40.99 7.98 -8.26
N ALA A 414 41.08 8.59 -9.44
CA ALA A 414 42.18 8.32 -10.39
C ALA A 414 43.55 8.65 -9.77
N ARG A 415 43.67 9.78 -9.08
CA ARG A 415 44.91 10.20 -8.42
C ARG A 415 45.37 9.22 -7.35
N ARG A 416 44.46 8.73 -6.50
CA ARG A 416 44.76 7.70 -5.49
C ARG A 416 45.38 6.46 -6.12
N ILE A 417 44.75 5.91 -7.18
CA ILE A 417 45.25 4.72 -7.88
C ILE A 417 46.61 5.00 -8.53
N PHE A 418 46.77 6.17 -9.15
CA PHE A 418 48.04 6.57 -9.73
C PHE A 418 49.16 6.60 -8.67
N ASP A 419 48.90 7.19 -7.51
CA ASP A 419 49.90 7.31 -6.44
C ASP A 419 50.22 5.94 -5.81
N GLU A 420 49.20 5.10 -5.54
CA GLU A 420 49.35 3.73 -5.01
C GLU A 420 50.18 2.84 -5.95
N THR A 421 50.01 3.02 -7.26
CA THR A 421 50.72 2.24 -8.29
C THR A 421 52.04 2.88 -8.72
N GLN A 422 52.49 3.95 -8.06
CA GLN A 422 53.69 4.71 -8.40
C GLN A 422 53.71 5.17 -9.87
N GLY A 423 52.54 5.55 -10.38
CA GLY A 423 52.34 6.03 -11.75
C GLY A 423 52.43 4.96 -12.84
N ARG A 424 52.47 3.67 -12.48
CA ARG A 424 52.53 2.57 -13.46
C ARG A 424 51.18 2.26 -14.11
N GLN A 425 50.08 2.47 -13.39
CA GLN A 425 48.73 2.21 -13.88
C GLN A 425 48.19 3.42 -14.63
N GLN A 426 47.72 3.21 -15.86
CA GLN A 426 46.95 4.21 -16.58
C GLN A 426 45.57 4.38 -15.92
N VAL A 427 45.15 5.62 -15.74
CA VAL A 427 43.86 5.98 -15.13
C VAL A 427 43.13 6.99 -16.00
N LEU A 428 41.81 6.86 -16.09
CA LEU A 428 40.94 7.74 -16.86
C LEU A 428 39.77 8.23 -15.98
N PRO A 429 39.85 9.47 -15.45
CA PRO A 429 38.74 10.06 -14.69
C PRO A 429 37.68 10.67 -15.62
N LEU A 430 36.40 10.34 -15.38
CA LEU A 430 35.30 10.78 -16.25
C LEU A 430 34.96 12.27 -16.13
N ASP A 431 35.15 12.86 -14.95
CA ASP A 431 34.95 14.30 -14.70
C ASP A 431 35.92 15.21 -15.50
N SER A 432 37.05 14.66 -15.94
CA SER A 432 38.03 15.34 -16.80
C SER A 432 37.71 15.24 -18.30
N ILE A 433 36.67 14.49 -18.69
CA ILE A 433 36.31 14.30 -20.10
C ILE A 433 35.42 15.45 -20.59
N PHE A 434 35.86 16.13 -21.64
CA PHE A 434 35.08 17.21 -22.26
C PHE A 434 33.93 16.66 -23.12
N LYS A 435 32.74 16.52 -22.49
CA LYS A 435 31.55 15.84 -23.04
C LYS A 435 31.04 16.41 -24.38
N LYS A 436 31.27 17.69 -24.69
CA LYS A 436 30.76 18.32 -25.92
C LYS A 436 31.39 17.79 -27.22
N THR A 437 32.52 17.08 -27.12
CA THR A 437 33.22 16.49 -28.28
C THR A 437 32.86 15.03 -28.53
N LEU A 438 32.05 14.44 -27.66
CA LEU A 438 31.68 13.03 -27.76
C LEU A 438 30.72 12.82 -28.95
N PRO A 439 30.82 11.68 -29.64
CA PRO A 439 29.88 11.35 -30.70
C PRO A 439 28.47 11.20 -30.15
N ASP A 440 27.49 11.69 -30.92
CA ASP A 440 26.08 11.40 -30.66
C ASP A 440 25.81 9.92 -30.99
N TRP A 441 25.32 9.17 -29.99
CA TRP A 441 25.00 7.75 -30.11
C TRP A 441 23.84 7.48 -31.05
N ASN A 442 22.96 8.47 -31.30
CA ASN A 442 21.86 8.36 -32.26
C ASN A 442 22.24 8.81 -33.68
N ARG A 443 23.50 9.22 -33.88
CA ARG A 443 23.97 9.70 -35.18
C ARG A 443 23.95 8.57 -36.22
N PRO A 444 23.34 8.76 -37.41
CA PRO A 444 23.38 7.77 -38.47
C PRO A 444 24.77 7.67 -39.11
N LEU A 445 25.03 6.55 -39.79
CA LEU A 445 26.27 6.34 -40.53
C LEU A 445 26.46 7.41 -41.62
N PRO A 446 27.71 7.78 -41.98
CA PRO A 446 28.00 8.87 -42.92
C PRO A 446 27.34 8.77 -44.30
N HIS A 447 27.03 7.55 -44.77
CA HIS A 447 26.37 7.33 -46.07
C HIS A 447 24.87 7.59 -46.04
N PHE A 448 24.25 7.69 -44.86
CA PHE A 448 22.83 7.93 -44.68
C PHE A 448 22.59 9.40 -44.32
N ARG A 449 21.92 10.15 -45.20
CA ARG A 449 21.56 11.57 -44.98
C ARG A 449 20.13 11.85 -45.39
N ASN A 450 19.44 12.70 -44.63
CA ASN A 450 18.06 13.12 -44.92
C ASN A 450 17.09 11.94 -45.15
N GLY A 451 17.27 10.85 -44.40
CA GLY A 451 16.41 9.66 -44.50
C GLY A 451 16.69 8.75 -45.72
N LYS A 452 17.76 9.00 -46.49
CA LYS A 452 18.12 8.20 -47.67
C LYS A 452 19.62 7.91 -47.72
N ASP A 453 19.96 6.77 -48.31
CA ASP A 453 21.36 6.43 -48.61
C ASP A 453 21.87 7.30 -49.77
N CYS A 454 22.95 8.06 -49.53
CA CYS A 454 23.65 8.81 -50.57
C CYS A 454 24.32 7.88 -51.59
N PHE A 455 24.74 6.69 -51.15
CA PHE A 455 25.24 5.62 -51.98
C PHE A 455 25.04 4.29 -51.27
N LYS A 456 25.01 3.19 -52.02
CA LYS A 456 24.91 1.84 -51.44
C LYS A 456 26.30 1.36 -51.02
N PRO A 457 26.57 1.13 -49.73
CA PRO A 457 27.87 0.64 -49.29
C PRO A 457 28.08 -0.81 -49.75
N ILE A 458 29.33 -1.14 -50.05
CA ILE A 458 29.78 -2.53 -50.24
C ILE A 458 30.12 -3.05 -48.84
N GLY A 459 29.60 -4.23 -48.49
CA GLY A 459 29.70 -4.79 -47.13
C GLY A 459 28.73 -4.16 -46.13
N LYS A 460 28.83 -4.58 -44.86
CA LYS A 460 27.96 -4.14 -43.75
C LYS A 460 28.68 -3.15 -42.82
N PRO A 461 28.69 -1.84 -43.13
CA PRO A 461 29.23 -0.81 -42.24
C PRO A 461 28.36 -0.69 -40.98
N VAL A 462 28.99 -0.66 -39.82
CA VAL A 462 28.36 -0.43 -38.51
C VAL A 462 29.32 0.37 -37.63
N PHE A 463 28.84 1.26 -36.76
CA PHE A 463 29.75 1.91 -35.82
C PHE A 463 30.31 0.89 -34.83
N ALA A 464 31.60 0.99 -34.49
CA ALA A 464 32.24 0.10 -33.54
C ALA A 464 31.58 0.18 -32.14
N ARG A 465 31.10 1.37 -31.76
CA ARG A 465 30.36 1.59 -30.51
C ARG A 465 29.03 0.84 -30.44
N ASP A 466 28.36 0.61 -31.57
CA ASP A 466 27.05 -0.08 -31.62
C ASP A 466 27.19 -1.60 -31.42
N LEU A 467 28.42 -2.13 -31.50
CA LEU A 467 28.74 -3.54 -31.24
C LEU A 467 29.08 -3.81 -29.78
N LEU A 468 29.15 -2.77 -28.94
CA LEU A 468 29.46 -2.89 -27.52
C LEU A 468 28.18 -3.14 -26.71
N THR A 469 28.18 -4.20 -25.92
CA THR A 469 27.16 -4.49 -24.91
C THR A 469 27.73 -4.15 -23.53
N PHE A 470 27.09 -3.23 -22.82
CA PHE A 470 27.51 -2.80 -21.48
C PHE A 470 26.75 -3.60 -20.40
N PRO A 471 27.43 -4.36 -19.53
CA PRO A 471 26.76 -5.11 -18.46
C PRO A 471 26.30 -4.20 -17.31
N ASP A 472 27.08 -3.17 -16.97
CA ASP A 472 26.84 -2.23 -15.87
C ASP A 472 27.06 -0.77 -16.35
N ASN A 473 26.45 0.21 -15.67
CA ASN A 473 26.73 1.66 -15.81
C ASN A 473 26.77 2.18 -17.27
N ILE A 474 25.68 1.94 -18.02
CA ILE A 474 25.59 2.21 -19.46
C ILE A 474 26.02 3.64 -19.81
N GLU A 475 25.49 4.66 -19.12
CA GLU A 475 25.77 6.07 -19.43
C GLU A 475 27.26 6.43 -19.29
N HIS A 476 27.90 5.95 -18.21
CA HIS A 476 29.32 6.17 -17.97
C HIS A 476 30.19 5.43 -19.00
N CYS A 477 29.81 4.19 -19.33
CA CYS A 477 30.49 3.43 -20.38
C CYS A 477 30.35 4.11 -21.76
N GLN A 478 29.19 4.69 -22.07
CA GLN A 478 28.98 5.42 -23.31
C GLN A 478 29.90 6.64 -23.44
N ILE A 479 30.19 7.34 -22.34
CA ILE A 479 31.15 8.45 -22.31
C ILE A 479 32.57 7.94 -22.60
N VAL A 480 33.00 6.88 -21.91
CA VAL A 480 34.34 6.27 -22.08
C VAL A 480 34.55 5.83 -23.52
N PHE A 481 33.64 5.00 -24.04
CA PHE A 481 33.78 4.44 -25.38
C PHE A 481 33.49 5.44 -26.48
N GLY A 482 32.64 6.45 -26.22
CA GLY A 482 32.47 7.59 -27.11
C GLY A 482 33.77 8.36 -27.31
N MET A 483 34.56 8.57 -26.25
CA MET A 483 35.86 9.22 -26.34
C MET A 483 36.90 8.36 -27.05
N LEU A 484 36.99 7.07 -26.70
CA LEU A 484 38.05 6.17 -27.17
C LEU A 484 37.83 5.69 -28.62
N LEU A 485 36.60 5.35 -28.99
CA LEU A 485 36.29 4.85 -30.33
C LEU A 485 35.85 5.96 -31.28
N GLY A 486 35.26 7.04 -30.77
CA GLY A 486 34.66 8.08 -31.60
C GLY A 486 33.65 7.51 -32.59
N ASP A 487 33.70 8.01 -33.82
CA ASP A 487 32.89 7.56 -34.96
C ASP A 487 33.52 6.39 -35.75
N THR A 488 34.40 5.59 -35.15
CA THR A 488 35.04 4.45 -35.85
C THR A 488 34.00 3.45 -36.38
N ILE A 489 34.20 2.98 -37.62
CA ILE A 489 33.25 2.09 -38.33
C ILE A 489 33.91 0.74 -38.61
N ILE A 490 33.17 -0.35 -38.38
CA ILE A 490 33.54 -1.72 -38.76
C ILE A 490 32.91 -2.07 -40.10
N ILE A 491 33.70 -2.62 -41.02
CA ILE A 491 33.29 -3.11 -42.35
C ILE A 491 33.84 -4.54 -42.53
N ASP A 492 33.32 -5.29 -43.50
CA ASP A 492 33.69 -6.70 -43.68
C ASP A 492 35.16 -6.88 -44.11
N ASN A 493 35.58 -6.26 -45.22
CA ASN A 493 36.90 -6.44 -45.82
C ASN A 493 37.52 -5.13 -46.33
N LEU A 494 38.78 -5.20 -46.78
CA LEU A 494 39.55 -4.03 -47.19
C LEU A 494 38.99 -3.34 -48.45
N ASP A 495 38.52 -4.10 -49.43
CA ASP A 495 37.95 -3.54 -50.66
C ASP A 495 36.67 -2.75 -50.39
N ALA A 496 35.79 -3.31 -49.55
CA ALA A 496 34.60 -2.64 -49.06
C ALA A 496 34.94 -1.35 -48.30
N ALA A 497 35.95 -1.37 -47.43
CA ALA A 497 36.37 -0.20 -46.68
C ALA A 497 36.97 0.90 -47.58
N ASN A 498 37.76 0.53 -48.59
CA ASN A 498 38.31 1.46 -49.57
C ASN A 498 37.20 2.12 -50.41
N HIS A 499 36.25 1.33 -50.90
CA HIS A 499 35.08 1.84 -51.61
C HIS A 499 34.26 2.78 -50.71
N TYR A 500 33.96 2.35 -49.49
CA TYR A 500 33.19 3.15 -48.53
C TYR A 500 33.85 4.50 -48.25
N ARG A 501 35.17 4.52 -47.99
CA ARG A 501 35.91 5.77 -47.79
C ARG A 501 35.85 6.67 -49.02
N LYS A 502 36.06 6.11 -50.21
CA LYS A 502 36.06 6.87 -51.47
C LYS A 502 34.74 7.62 -51.69
N GLU A 503 33.62 7.00 -51.34
CA GLU A 503 32.30 7.63 -51.47
C GLU A 503 31.98 8.57 -50.30
N VAL A 504 32.31 8.20 -49.05
CA VAL A 504 32.04 9.06 -47.87
C VAL A 504 32.79 10.38 -47.94
N VAL A 505 34.07 10.38 -48.36
CA VAL A 505 34.88 11.61 -48.40
C VAL A 505 34.32 12.66 -49.37
N LYS A 506 33.51 12.25 -50.36
CA LYS A 506 32.83 13.19 -51.27
C LYS A 506 31.71 13.98 -50.58
N ILE A 507 31.14 13.45 -49.50
CA ILE A 507 29.95 14.00 -48.84
C ILE A 507 30.22 14.47 -47.41
N ALA A 508 31.18 13.87 -46.70
CA ALA A 508 31.44 14.08 -45.28
C ALA A 508 32.89 13.74 -44.89
N HIS A 509 33.28 14.10 -43.67
CA HIS A 509 34.49 13.54 -43.07
C HIS A 509 34.35 12.03 -42.83
N CYS A 510 35.35 11.25 -43.25
CA CYS A 510 35.36 9.80 -43.07
C CYS A 510 36.20 9.43 -41.83
N PRO A 511 35.59 8.82 -40.79
CA PRO A 511 36.29 8.39 -39.59
C PRO A 511 37.24 7.21 -39.88
N THR A 512 37.91 6.71 -38.84
CA THR A 512 38.71 5.48 -38.94
C THR A 512 37.81 4.32 -39.35
N LEU A 513 38.25 3.51 -40.30
CA LEU A 513 37.59 2.28 -40.72
C LEU A 513 38.43 1.09 -40.26
N LEU A 514 37.77 0.09 -39.70
CA LEU A 514 38.35 -1.18 -39.31
C LEU A 514 37.63 -2.29 -40.09
N THR A 515 38.37 -3.28 -40.58
CA THR A 515 37.79 -4.44 -41.27
C THR A 515 37.72 -5.64 -40.33
N ARG A 516 36.74 -6.53 -40.51
CA ARG A 516 36.68 -7.82 -39.78
C ARG A 516 37.91 -8.69 -40.08
N GLU A 517 38.48 -8.56 -41.27
CA GLU A 517 39.76 -9.17 -41.68
C GLU A 517 41.00 -8.58 -40.95
N GLY A 518 40.82 -7.53 -40.16
CA GLY A 518 41.87 -6.96 -39.31
C GLY A 518 42.66 -5.81 -39.90
N ASP A 519 42.16 -5.13 -40.94
CA ASP A 519 42.83 -3.98 -41.54
C ASP A 519 42.29 -2.67 -40.97
N ARG A 520 43.17 -1.66 -40.86
CA ARG A 520 42.80 -0.30 -40.42
C ARG A 520 43.10 0.74 -41.49
N ILE A 521 42.08 1.49 -41.87
CA ILE A 521 42.20 2.73 -42.63
C ILE A 521 42.03 3.88 -41.65
N ARG A 522 43.10 4.62 -41.38
CA ARG A 522 43.05 5.77 -40.45
C ARG A 522 42.14 6.88 -41.01
N SER A 523 41.63 7.74 -40.14
CA SER A 523 40.79 8.89 -40.53
C SER A 523 41.45 9.81 -41.57
N ASN A 524 42.79 9.93 -41.57
CA ASN A 524 43.56 10.66 -42.58
C ASN A 524 43.77 9.90 -43.91
N GLY A 525 43.25 8.67 -44.03
CA GLY A 525 43.27 7.85 -45.23
C GLY A 525 44.49 6.94 -45.39
N LYS A 526 45.42 6.94 -44.44
CA LYS A 526 46.56 6.03 -44.46
C LYS A 526 46.12 4.60 -44.11
N PHE A 527 46.44 3.64 -44.96
CA PHE A 527 46.24 2.21 -44.75
C PHE A 527 47.46 1.41 -45.26
N GLY A 528 47.57 0.13 -44.87
CA GLY A 528 48.73 -0.72 -45.18
C GLY A 528 49.86 -0.61 -44.16
N GLY A 529 50.77 -1.60 -44.18
CA GLY A 529 51.84 -1.80 -43.19
C GLY A 529 51.39 -2.58 -41.95
N LEU A 530 52.36 -3.21 -41.26
CA LEU A 530 52.09 -4.05 -40.08
C LEU A 530 51.37 -3.29 -38.96
N GLN A 531 51.61 -1.98 -38.83
CA GLN A 531 50.95 -1.09 -37.88
C GLN A 531 49.45 -0.90 -38.12
N ASN A 532 48.95 -1.27 -39.29
CA ASN A 532 47.53 -1.19 -39.66
C ASN A 532 46.92 -2.58 -39.92
N LYS A 533 47.60 -3.65 -39.50
CA LYS A 533 47.08 -5.03 -39.52
C LYS A 533 47.00 -5.57 -38.09
N ALA A 534 45.80 -5.99 -37.69
CA ALA A 534 45.55 -6.63 -36.41
C ALA A 534 46.24 -8.01 -36.37
N PRO A 535 46.96 -8.33 -35.29
CA PRO A 535 47.51 -9.67 -35.12
C PRO A 535 46.38 -10.69 -34.85
N PRO A 536 46.66 -12.00 -35.00
CA PRO A 536 45.76 -13.06 -34.53
C PRO A 536 45.39 -12.88 -33.05
N MET A 537 44.19 -13.32 -32.67
CA MET A 537 43.62 -13.06 -31.33
C MET A 537 44.51 -13.55 -30.19
N ASP A 538 45.18 -14.70 -30.34
CA ASP A 538 46.10 -15.27 -29.32
C ASP A 538 47.29 -14.35 -28.99
N LYS A 539 47.72 -13.53 -29.95
CA LYS A 539 48.83 -12.58 -29.75
C LYS A 539 48.43 -11.32 -29.01
N LEU A 540 47.14 -11.11 -28.75
CA LEU A 540 46.63 -9.99 -27.93
C LEU A 540 46.80 -10.25 -26.42
N ARG A 541 47.40 -11.39 -26.01
CA ARG A 541 47.70 -11.74 -24.60
C ARG A 541 46.47 -11.61 -23.68
N GLY A 542 45.29 -11.91 -24.24
CA GLY A 542 44.00 -11.86 -23.55
C GLY A 542 43.46 -10.45 -23.22
N MET A 543 44.07 -9.40 -23.79
CA MET A 543 43.49 -8.05 -23.87
C MET A 543 42.41 -7.99 -24.96
N VAL A 544 41.35 -8.78 -24.78
CA VAL A 544 40.23 -8.88 -25.74
C VAL A 544 38.93 -8.77 -24.97
N PHE A 545 37.98 -7.98 -25.48
CA PHE A 545 36.64 -7.87 -24.89
C PHE A 545 35.95 -9.23 -24.76
N GLY A 546 35.31 -9.45 -23.62
CA GLY A 546 34.51 -10.67 -23.38
C GLY A 546 33.32 -10.78 -24.35
N ALA A 547 32.78 -11.98 -24.51
CA ALA A 547 31.50 -12.19 -25.19
C ALA A 547 30.35 -12.09 -24.18
N PRO A 548 29.22 -11.47 -24.56
CA PRO A 548 28.06 -11.38 -23.68
C PRO A 548 27.40 -12.74 -23.46
N MET A 549 26.51 -12.79 -22.47
CA MET A 549 25.70 -13.97 -22.21
C MET A 549 24.79 -14.26 -23.43
N PRO A 550 24.63 -15.53 -23.86
CA PRO A 550 23.79 -15.84 -25.02
C PRO A 550 22.35 -15.40 -24.81
N LYS A 551 21.69 -14.92 -25.88
CA LYS A 551 20.27 -14.50 -25.84
C LYS A 551 19.34 -15.57 -25.24
N HIS A 552 19.65 -16.84 -25.51
CA HIS A 552 18.93 -17.99 -24.97
C HIS A 552 18.89 -18.01 -23.43
N TYR A 553 19.96 -17.58 -22.76
CA TYR A 553 20.00 -17.49 -21.30
C TYR A 553 18.92 -16.54 -20.77
N TYR A 554 18.78 -15.35 -21.37
CA TYR A 554 17.78 -14.36 -20.95
C TYR A 554 16.35 -14.85 -21.23
N THR A 555 16.14 -15.52 -22.37
CA THR A 555 14.85 -16.15 -22.69
C THR A 555 14.46 -17.20 -21.65
N VAL A 556 15.39 -18.11 -21.30
CA VAL A 556 15.15 -19.14 -20.28
C VAL A 556 14.96 -18.53 -18.89
N SER A 557 15.68 -17.45 -18.57
CA SER A 557 15.55 -16.74 -17.30
C SER A 557 14.18 -16.06 -17.15
N GLY A 558 13.68 -15.41 -18.20
CA GLY A 558 12.32 -14.84 -18.21
C GLY A 558 11.24 -15.91 -18.11
N GLN A 559 11.42 -17.04 -18.80
CA GLN A 559 10.54 -18.21 -18.66
C GLN A 559 10.52 -18.75 -17.22
N LEU A 560 11.69 -18.83 -16.56
CA LEU A 560 11.82 -19.27 -15.18
C LEU A 560 11.08 -18.33 -14.22
N GLU A 561 11.23 -17.01 -14.39
CA GLU A 561 10.55 -16.02 -13.55
C GLU A 561 9.03 -16.14 -13.64
N LEU A 562 8.50 -16.28 -14.85
CA LEU A 562 7.06 -16.47 -15.07
C LEU A 562 6.53 -17.76 -14.43
N LEU A 563 7.31 -18.86 -14.51
CA LEU A 563 6.96 -20.11 -13.85
C LEU A 563 6.94 -19.99 -12.32
N GLN A 564 7.90 -19.28 -11.74
CA GLN A 564 7.94 -19.01 -10.30
C GLN A 564 6.79 -18.13 -9.83
N GLN A 565 6.43 -17.11 -10.62
CA GLN A 565 5.27 -16.27 -10.35
C GLN A 565 3.97 -17.09 -10.38
N TYR A 566 3.76 -17.93 -11.41
CA TYR A 566 2.60 -18.82 -11.49
C TYR A 566 2.54 -19.79 -10.29
N ARG A 567 3.66 -20.44 -9.95
CA ARG A 567 3.75 -21.32 -8.78
C ARG A 567 3.31 -20.62 -7.50
N THR A 568 3.79 -19.40 -7.29
CA THR A 568 3.44 -18.59 -6.11
C THR A 568 1.96 -18.25 -6.08
N SER A 569 1.37 -17.86 -7.21
CA SER A 569 -0.06 -17.57 -7.32
C SER A 569 -0.94 -18.80 -7.03
N VAL A 570 -0.55 -19.99 -7.52
CA VAL A 570 -1.27 -21.25 -7.23
C VAL A 570 -1.20 -21.60 -5.75
N ILE A 571 -0.04 -21.44 -5.10
CA ILE A 571 0.11 -21.70 -3.66
C ILE A 571 -0.76 -20.74 -2.85
N LYS A 572 -0.73 -19.44 -3.15
CA LYS A 572 -1.57 -18.44 -2.47
C LYS A 572 -3.05 -18.78 -2.57
N LEU A 573 -3.52 -19.16 -3.76
CA LEU A 573 -4.90 -19.58 -3.98
C LEU A 573 -5.26 -20.81 -3.13
N ASN A 574 -4.40 -21.84 -3.12
CA ASN A 574 -4.64 -23.04 -2.34
C ASN A 574 -4.64 -22.78 -0.83
N CYS A 575 -3.77 -21.90 -0.34
CA CYS A 575 -3.76 -21.48 1.07
C CYS A 575 -5.03 -20.72 1.44
N ALA A 576 -5.42 -19.72 0.65
CA ALA A 576 -6.64 -18.94 0.88
C ALA A 576 -7.89 -19.83 0.90
N ASN A 577 -7.98 -20.80 -0.03
CA ASN A 577 -9.09 -21.76 -0.04
C ASN A 577 -9.11 -22.66 1.21
N LYS A 578 -7.94 -23.16 1.66
CA LYS A 578 -7.84 -23.98 2.88
C LYS A 578 -8.22 -23.21 4.14
N GLU A 579 -7.79 -21.95 4.25
CA GLU A 579 -8.15 -21.07 5.37
C GLU A 579 -9.66 -20.81 5.40
N LEU A 580 -10.26 -20.49 4.24
CA LEU A 580 -11.71 -20.32 4.13
C LEU A 580 -12.47 -21.60 4.50
N ASP A 581 -12.05 -22.77 3.99
CA ASP A 581 -12.68 -24.05 4.33
C ASP A 581 -12.57 -24.37 5.82
N SER A 582 -11.40 -24.12 6.42
CA SER A 582 -11.20 -24.34 7.85
C SER A 582 -12.13 -23.47 8.71
N GLN A 583 -12.38 -22.23 8.29
CA GLN A 583 -13.27 -21.31 8.99
C GLN A 583 -14.75 -21.62 8.74
N LEU A 584 -15.11 -22.10 7.56
CA LEU A 584 -16.45 -22.63 7.30
C LEU A 584 -16.73 -23.91 8.12
N GLN A 585 -15.70 -24.73 8.37
CA GLN A 585 -15.81 -25.89 9.25
C GLN A 585 -15.93 -25.50 10.72
N SER A 586 -15.17 -24.49 11.20
CA SER A 586 -15.27 -24.01 12.59
C SER A 586 -16.68 -23.51 12.92
N LEU A 587 -17.33 -22.82 11.98
CA LEU A 587 -18.73 -22.40 12.07
C LEU A 587 -19.75 -23.54 12.12
N LYS A 588 -19.40 -24.72 11.59
CA LYS A 588 -20.26 -25.92 11.57
C LYS A 588 -20.04 -26.83 12.78
N THR A 589 -19.14 -26.49 13.70
CA THR A 589 -18.88 -27.29 14.91
C THR A 589 -20.14 -27.48 15.76
N PRO A 590 -20.27 -28.60 16.49
CA PRO A 590 -21.43 -28.86 17.35
C PRO A 590 -21.61 -27.78 18.43
N GLU A 591 -20.51 -27.18 18.93
CA GLU A 591 -20.56 -26.06 19.87
C GLU A 591 -21.20 -24.81 19.27
N MET A 592 -20.82 -24.42 18.04
CA MET A 592 -21.40 -23.27 17.35
C MET A 592 -22.86 -23.52 16.95
N GLN A 593 -23.21 -24.74 16.56
CA GLN A 593 -24.61 -25.13 16.33
C GLN A 593 -25.43 -25.06 17.62
N LYS A 594 -24.88 -25.51 18.75
CA LYS A 594 -25.52 -25.39 20.05
C LYS A 594 -25.76 -23.93 20.44
N LYS A 595 -24.76 -23.06 20.29
CA LYS A 595 -24.93 -21.60 20.52
C LYS A 595 -26.02 -20.99 19.64
N LYS A 596 -26.15 -21.46 18.39
CA LYS A 596 -27.22 -21.02 17.47
C LYS A 596 -28.61 -21.48 17.93
N GLN A 597 -28.71 -22.70 18.47
CA GLN A 597 -29.94 -23.21 19.08
C GLN A 597 -30.29 -22.47 20.37
N GLU A 598 -29.30 -22.23 21.24
CA GLU A 598 -29.47 -21.46 22.47
C GLU A 598 -29.95 -20.04 22.18
N LEU A 599 -29.40 -19.36 21.17
CA LEU A 599 -29.91 -18.05 20.74
C LEU A 599 -31.38 -18.12 20.30
N ALA A 600 -31.77 -19.10 19.49
CA ALA A 600 -33.16 -19.25 19.05
C ALA A 600 -34.12 -19.56 20.23
N GLU A 601 -33.65 -20.33 21.21
CA GLU A 601 -34.40 -20.61 22.43
C GLU A 601 -34.54 -19.39 23.34
N GLN A 602 -33.45 -18.63 23.53
CA GLN A 602 -33.46 -17.37 24.27
C GLN A 602 -34.40 -16.34 23.64
N GLU A 603 -34.41 -16.21 22.31
CA GLU A 603 -35.34 -15.33 21.60
C GLU A 603 -36.80 -15.76 21.78
N LYS A 604 -37.09 -17.06 21.80
CA LYS A 604 -38.43 -17.59 22.07
C LYS A 604 -38.86 -17.31 23.52
N ASN A 605 -37.95 -17.52 24.48
CA ASN A 605 -38.20 -17.26 25.89
C ASN A 605 -38.40 -15.77 26.17
N LEU A 606 -37.63 -14.90 25.50
CA LEU A 606 -37.79 -13.45 25.58
C LEU A 606 -39.21 -13.05 25.15
N LYS A 607 -39.69 -13.53 24.00
CA LYS A 607 -41.07 -13.27 23.52
C LYS A 607 -42.15 -13.73 24.50
N LEU A 608 -41.96 -14.88 25.13
CA LEU A 608 -42.88 -15.41 26.15
C LEU A 608 -42.91 -14.53 27.40
N ILE A 609 -41.76 -14.01 27.84
CA ILE A 609 -41.67 -13.11 28.99
C ILE A 609 -42.26 -11.74 28.65
N GLU A 610 -42.00 -11.18 27.47
CA GLU A 610 -42.62 -9.95 26.98
C GLU A 610 -44.15 -10.05 26.93
N GLN A 611 -44.69 -11.19 26.46
CA GLN A 611 -46.13 -11.46 26.47
C GLN A 611 -46.72 -11.52 27.88
N LYS A 612 -46.00 -12.13 28.84
CA LYS A 612 -46.42 -12.19 30.26
C LYS A 612 -46.35 -10.83 30.96
N LEU A 613 -45.46 -9.95 30.50
CA LEU A 613 -45.34 -8.58 31.00
C LEU A 613 -46.41 -7.64 30.43
N GLY A 614 -47.28 -8.13 29.52
CA GLY A 614 -48.35 -7.32 28.92
C GLY A 614 -47.85 -6.25 27.94
N MET A 615 -46.60 -6.37 27.50
CA MET A 615 -46.01 -5.48 26.50
C MET A 615 -46.61 -5.83 25.13
N THR A 616 -47.45 -4.96 24.58
CA THR A 616 -47.75 -5.03 23.13
C THR A 616 -46.46 -4.76 22.37
N PRO A 617 -46.19 -5.47 21.26
CA PRO A 617 -44.96 -5.27 20.50
C PRO A 617 -44.88 -3.80 20.07
N SER A 618 -43.92 -3.08 20.64
CA SER A 618 -43.62 -1.70 20.28
C SER A 618 -43.02 -1.71 18.88
N ASP A 619 -43.87 -1.49 17.89
CA ASP A 619 -43.49 -1.17 16.53
C ASP A 619 -42.97 0.27 16.50
N LYS A 620 -41.76 0.48 17.03
CA LYS A 620 -40.97 1.71 16.84
C LYS A 620 -39.50 1.33 16.70
N GLY A 621 -38.99 1.51 15.48
CA GLY A 621 -37.56 1.59 15.21
C GLY A 621 -36.86 0.29 14.82
N THR A 622 -37.50 -0.56 13.99
CA THR A 622 -36.68 -1.39 13.09
C THR A 622 -36.17 -0.45 12.00
N GLU A 623 -35.03 0.21 12.24
CA GLU A 623 -34.23 0.63 11.10
C GLU A 623 -33.80 -0.65 10.37
N SER A 624 -34.30 -0.75 9.15
CA SER A 624 -34.12 -1.87 8.26
C SER A 624 -32.64 -2.09 7.93
N PHE A 625 -32.00 -3.05 8.60
CA PHE A 625 -30.96 -3.84 7.98
C PHE A 625 -31.60 -5.11 7.43
N GLN A 626 -32.00 -5.05 6.15
CA GLN A 626 -32.41 -6.23 5.41
C GLN A 626 -31.26 -7.26 5.40
N PRO A 627 -31.48 -8.51 5.82
CA PRO A 627 -30.61 -9.60 5.44
C PRO A 627 -30.94 -9.93 3.99
N THR A 628 -30.10 -9.52 3.05
CA THR A 628 -30.18 -10.03 1.68
C THR A 628 -29.79 -11.51 1.71
N THR A 629 -30.78 -12.40 1.80
CA THR A 629 -30.64 -13.79 1.40
C THR A 629 -30.42 -13.82 -0.11
N LEU A 630 -29.16 -13.71 -0.54
CA LEU A 630 -28.76 -14.06 -1.90
C LEU A 630 -28.61 -15.58 -1.95
N ASP A 631 -29.72 -16.23 -2.31
CA ASP A 631 -29.72 -17.58 -2.82
C ASP A 631 -28.99 -17.57 -4.16
N PHE A 632 -27.89 -18.31 -4.25
CA PHE A 632 -27.14 -18.49 -5.49
C PHE A 632 -27.92 -19.46 -6.38
N SER A 633 -28.67 -18.93 -7.35
CA SER A 633 -28.98 -19.66 -8.58
C SER A 633 -28.69 -18.77 -9.78
N ASP A 634 -27.85 -19.33 -10.65
CA ASP A 634 -27.54 -19.01 -12.04
C ASP A 634 -27.53 -17.55 -12.53
N SER A 635 -26.35 -17.17 -13.02
CA SER A 635 -26.14 -15.98 -13.84
C SER A 635 -27.07 -15.95 -15.06
N PRO A 636 -27.51 -14.75 -15.47
CA PRO A 636 -27.22 -14.37 -16.86
C PRO A 636 -26.73 -12.92 -17.00
N ILE A 637 -25.56 -12.79 -17.64
CA ILE A 637 -25.13 -11.80 -18.63
C ILE A 637 -25.84 -10.42 -18.61
N PRO A 638 -25.11 -9.29 -18.42
CA PRO A 638 -25.72 -7.96 -18.50
C PRO A 638 -26.06 -7.56 -19.95
N PRO A 639 -27.23 -6.97 -20.22
CA PRO A 639 -27.56 -6.48 -21.55
C PRO A 639 -26.82 -5.16 -21.86
N LYS A 640 -26.34 -5.07 -23.10
CA LYS A 640 -25.76 -3.88 -23.73
C LYS A 640 -26.66 -2.66 -23.53
N ARG A 641 -26.13 -1.58 -22.93
CA ARG A 641 -26.84 -0.29 -22.86
C ARG A 641 -26.63 0.49 -24.17
N MET A 642 -27.72 0.69 -24.90
CA MET A 642 -27.81 1.53 -26.10
C MET A 642 -27.45 2.99 -25.81
N ARG A 643 -26.73 3.57 -26.78
CA ARG A 643 -26.38 4.98 -26.95
C ARG A 643 -27.65 5.84 -27.03
N ARG A 644 -27.82 6.81 -26.11
CA ARG A 644 -28.80 7.90 -26.28
C ARG A 644 -28.20 8.96 -27.20
N GLU A 645 -28.75 9.09 -28.40
CA GLU A 645 -28.53 10.22 -29.29
C GLU A 645 -29.18 11.48 -28.69
N ILE A 646 -28.39 12.54 -28.52
CA ILE A 646 -28.90 13.88 -28.26
C ILE A 646 -28.95 14.61 -29.59
N VAL A 647 -30.17 14.79 -30.10
CA VAL A 647 -30.48 15.60 -31.29
C VAL A 647 -30.21 17.07 -30.95
N LYS A 648 -29.17 17.66 -31.55
CA LYS A 648 -28.99 19.12 -31.61
C LYS A 648 -29.98 19.69 -32.63
N LYS A 649 -31.00 20.42 -32.16
CA LYS A 649 -31.76 21.36 -32.99
C LYS A 649 -30.92 22.60 -33.23
N LEU A 650 -30.66 22.91 -34.50
CA LEU A 650 -30.25 24.22 -34.98
C LEU A 650 -31.33 25.26 -34.63
N TYR A 651 -30.90 26.41 -34.11
CA TYR A 651 -31.48 27.70 -34.49
C TYR A 651 -30.35 28.73 -34.57
N ARG A 652 -30.19 29.21 -35.81
CA ARG A 652 -29.47 30.39 -36.35
C ARG A 652 -28.21 30.88 -35.64
#